data_AF-A0A945XLQ1-F1
#
_entry.id   AF-A0A945XLQ1-F1
#
_cell.length_a   1.000
_cell.length_b   1.000
_cell.length_c   1.000
_cell.angle_alpha   90.00
_cell.angle_beta   90.00
_cell.angle_gamma   90.00
#
_symmetry.space_group_name_H-M   'P 1'
#
loop_
_entity.id
_entity.type
_entity.pdbx_description
1 polymer ?
#
loop_
_entity_poly.entity_id
_entity_poly.type
_entity_poly.pdbx_seq_one_letter_code
_entity_poly.pdbx_strand_id
1 'polypeptide(L)'
;MLMIQGGPALSRFRVEKMVCQLAEAVPAVKGVTTQWLHFVDLHSALSDAQQTILNRLLEYGPSHHDTVVTGRQWVVVPRLGTISPWATKATDIANNCGLEQVHRIERGILWGIELDEALDEKSEATLLSLIHDRMTEAVLESADDAEVLFTTTEPAPLISVDILGGGHAALEQANGELGLALAEDEIDYLVENFRTMGRNPNDIELMMFAQANSEHCRHKIFNADWIIDGQSREETLFGMIRDTHHNNSEGVLSAYKDNAAVIAGSRGERFFPKGGKYQAQEEEIDIVYKAETHNHPTAISPFPGAATGAGGEIRDGGATGRGSKPKAGLAGYSVSNLRIPGAEQPWETDHGKPSRIVTALEIMLEAPIGAAAFNNEFGRPAINGYFRTFEEKVPGPSGAEVRGYHKPIMLAGGMGNIRRPDVEKNEIPPGTQIVVLGGPSMLIGLGGGAASSMTSGKSSENLDFASVQRGNPEMERRCQEVIDRCWQLGEENPIVSIHDVGAGGLSNAVPEIVNDCGRGGKFELRTVPNDEPGMSPLEIWCNEAQERYILAISTERIEEFQALCERERCPYAVIGEATQEQQLVVGDGHFDNSPIDLPMDVLFGKPPKMLREVKHQTFHKPEFETAEIDLSEAIYRVLRLPTVANKSFLITIGDRSVTGLVARDQMVGP
;
A
#
# COMPACT_ATOMS: atom_id res chain seq x y z
N MET A 1 -28.38 -13.97 -3.21
CA MET A 1 -28.00 -12.79 -2.41
C MET A 1 -29.17 -12.32 -1.55
N LEU A 2 -28.95 -11.98 -0.28
CA LEU A 2 -29.92 -11.23 0.54
C LEU A 2 -29.58 -9.73 0.52
N MET A 3 -30.60 -8.88 0.58
CA MET A 3 -30.44 -7.43 0.72
C MET A 3 -31.04 -6.96 2.03
N ILE A 4 -30.25 -6.24 2.84
CA ILE A 4 -30.65 -5.75 4.16
C ILE A 4 -30.41 -4.25 4.23
N GLN A 5 -31.47 -3.49 4.45
CA GLN A 5 -31.42 -2.05 4.61
C GLN A 5 -30.80 -1.67 5.97
N GLY A 6 -29.89 -0.71 5.94
CA GLY A 6 -29.29 -0.10 7.12
C GLY A 6 -29.87 1.28 7.43
N GLY A 7 -29.22 1.96 8.38
CA GLY A 7 -29.53 3.35 8.72
C GLY A 7 -29.03 4.37 7.68
N PRO A 8 -29.20 5.67 7.95
CA PRO A 8 -28.74 6.74 7.07
C PRO A 8 -27.22 6.70 6.84
N ALA A 9 -26.77 6.84 5.59
CA ALA A 9 -25.35 6.78 5.25
C ALA A 9 -24.60 8.08 5.57
N LEU A 10 -25.27 9.23 5.44
CA LEU A 10 -24.69 10.54 5.71
C LEU A 10 -25.41 11.25 6.87
N SER A 11 -24.61 11.92 7.71
CA SER A 11 -25.13 12.85 8.72
C SER A 11 -25.76 14.09 8.07
N ARG A 12 -26.67 14.76 8.79
CA ARG A 12 -27.39 15.97 8.31
C ARG A 12 -26.48 17.02 7.65
N PHE A 13 -25.36 17.40 8.27
CA PHE A 13 -24.48 18.42 7.70
C PHE A 13 -23.82 17.98 6.38
N ARG A 14 -23.55 16.68 6.21
CA ARG A 14 -23.00 16.12 4.96
C ARG A 14 -24.06 16.11 3.87
N VAL A 15 -25.31 15.80 4.22
CA VAL A 15 -26.45 15.91 3.30
C VAL A 15 -26.64 17.36 2.86
N GLU A 16 -26.67 18.32 3.79
CA GLU A 16 -26.79 19.76 3.46
C GLU A 16 -25.63 20.24 2.56
N LYS A 17 -24.38 19.83 2.86
CA LYS A 17 -23.23 20.12 2.00
C LYS A 17 -23.40 19.51 0.60
N MET A 18 -23.83 18.26 0.52
CA MET A 18 -24.01 17.55 -0.75
C MET A 18 -25.13 18.18 -1.59
N VAL A 19 -26.25 18.59 -0.97
CA VAL A 19 -27.30 19.34 -1.67
C VAL A 19 -26.75 20.62 -2.27
N CYS A 20 -25.97 21.41 -1.52
CA CYS A 20 -25.35 22.63 -2.04
C CYS A 20 -24.40 22.33 -3.22
N GLN A 21 -23.52 21.34 -3.09
CA GLN A 21 -22.56 20.96 -4.12
C GLN A 21 -23.25 20.46 -5.40
N LEU A 22 -24.24 19.58 -5.25
CA LEU A 22 -25.00 19.03 -6.37
C LEU A 22 -25.86 20.10 -7.04
N ALA A 23 -26.51 20.98 -6.27
CA ALA A 23 -27.35 22.05 -6.83
C ALA A 23 -26.52 23.12 -7.56
N GLU A 24 -25.27 23.36 -7.14
CA GLU A 24 -24.34 24.26 -7.85
C GLU A 24 -23.95 23.70 -9.23
N ALA A 25 -23.70 22.39 -9.31
CA ALA A 25 -23.33 21.73 -10.57
C ALA A 25 -24.54 21.37 -11.45
N VAL A 26 -25.68 21.02 -10.82
CA VAL A 26 -26.91 20.53 -11.44
C VAL A 26 -28.12 21.21 -10.75
N PRO A 27 -28.57 22.38 -11.25
CA PRO A 27 -29.60 23.21 -10.59
C PRO A 27 -30.97 22.54 -10.34
N ALA A 28 -31.25 21.43 -11.01
CA ALA A 28 -32.46 20.64 -10.85
C ALA A 28 -32.55 19.93 -9.48
N VAL A 29 -31.42 19.73 -8.78
CA VAL A 29 -31.37 19.01 -7.48
C VAL A 29 -31.97 19.85 -6.36
N LYS A 30 -32.91 19.26 -5.59
CA LYS A 30 -33.56 19.89 -4.42
C LYS A 30 -33.33 19.20 -3.10
N GLY A 31 -33.13 17.89 -3.15
CA GLY A 31 -33.08 17.05 -1.97
C GLY A 31 -32.15 15.87 -2.19
N VAL A 32 -31.51 15.45 -1.11
CA VAL A 32 -30.64 14.28 -1.07
C VAL A 32 -31.04 13.46 0.14
N THR A 33 -31.30 12.17 -0.08
CA THR A 33 -31.47 11.15 0.96
C THR A 33 -30.48 10.03 0.71
N THR A 34 -29.99 9.42 1.79
CA THR A 34 -29.00 8.33 1.68
C THR A 34 -29.28 7.25 2.70
N GLN A 35 -29.12 5.99 2.31
CA GLN A 35 -29.30 4.83 3.17
C GLN A 35 -28.20 3.81 2.92
N TRP A 36 -27.70 3.15 3.97
CA TRP A 36 -26.84 1.98 3.79
C TRP A 36 -27.65 0.81 3.22
N LEU A 37 -27.08 0.11 2.24
CA LEU A 37 -27.55 -1.20 1.80
C LEU A 37 -26.46 -2.23 2.05
N HIS A 38 -26.85 -3.39 2.57
CA HIS A 38 -25.97 -4.51 2.80
C HIS A 38 -26.37 -5.66 1.88
N PHE A 39 -25.38 -6.23 1.22
CA PHE A 39 -25.53 -7.35 0.29
C PHE A 39 -24.86 -8.56 0.93
N VAL A 40 -25.62 -9.62 1.17
CA VAL A 40 -25.13 -10.83 1.84
C VAL A 40 -25.20 -11.99 0.87
N ASP A 41 -24.03 -12.49 0.49
CA ASP A 41 -23.92 -13.71 -0.29
C ASP A 41 -23.84 -14.93 0.63
N LEU A 42 -24.63 -15.95 0.28
CA LEU A 42 -24.85 -17.13 1.11
C LEU A 42 -24.59 -18.37 0.28
N HIS A 43 -23.79 -19.30 0.81
CA HIS A 43 -23.65 -20.62 0.17
C HIS A 43 -24.75 -21.59 0.59
N SER A 44 -25.50 -21.30 1.65
CA SER A 44 -26.70 -22.05 2.07
C SER A 44 -27.69 -21.18 2.86
N ALA A 45 -28.93 -21.65 3.00
CA ALA A 45 -29.98 -20.88 3.66
C ALA A 45 -29.74 -20.73 5.18
N LEU A 46 -30.08 -19.57 5.73
CA LEU A 46 -30.05 -19.29 7.17
C LEU A 46 -31.31 -19.83 7.85
N SER A 47 -31.16 -20.34 9.07
CA SER A 47 -32.29 -20.56 9.99
C SER A 47 -32.84 -19.23 10.54
N ASP A 48 -34.06 -19.23 11.08
CA ASP A 48 -34.67 -18.02 11.69
C ASP A 48 -33.80 -17.40 12.81
N ALA A 49 -33.13 -18.24 13.58
CA ALA A 49 -32.21 -17.80 14.62
C ALA A 49 -30.98 -17.10 14.03
N GLN A 50 -30.40 -17.67 12.97
CA GLN A 50 -29.26 -17.08 12.27
C GLN A 50 -29.63 -15.78 11.54
N GLN A 51 -30.82 -15.73 10.91
CA GLN A 51 -31.34 -14.51 10.30
C GLN A 51 -31.49 -13.39 11.33
N THR A 52 -31.95 -13.72 12.54
CA THR A 52 -32.08 -12.75 13.64
C THR A 52 -30.70 -12.20 14.06
N ILE A 53 -29.68 -13.06 14.14
CA ILE A 53 -28.30 -12.64 14.44
C ILE A 53 -27.78 -11.72 13.32
N LEU A 54 -27.92 -12.12 12.06
CA LEU A 54 -27.47 -11.33 10.90
C LEU A 54 -28.12 -9.94 10.88
N ASN A 55 -29.45 -9.87 11.03
CA ASN A 55 -30.16 -8.59 11.06
C ASN A 55 -29.65 -7.68 12.17
N ARG A 56 -29.36 -8.24 13.36
CA ARG A 56 -28.82 -7.48 14.49
C ARG A 56 -27.38 -7.02 14.26
N LEU A 57 -26.55 -7.81 13.58
CA LEU A 57 -25.17 -7.41 13.22
C LEU A 57 -25.16 -6.22 12.27
N LEU A 58 -26.14 -6.14 11.37
CA LEU A 58 -26.25 -5.08 10.36
C LEU A 58 -27.04 -3.84 10.85
N GLU A 59 -27.47 -3.84 12.11
CA GLU A 59 -28.07 -2.70 12.80
C GLU A 59 -27.00 -1.93 13.60
N TYR A 60 -26.37 -0.94 12.97
CA TYR A 60 -25.31 -0.13 13.58
C TYR A 60 -25.33 1.33 13.10
N GLY A 61 -24.58 2.19 13.80
CA GLY A 61 -24.44 3.61 13.47
C GLY A 61 -25.31 4.55 14.32
N PRO A 62 -25.28 5.87 14.04
CA PRO A 62 -26.05 6.86 14.79
C PRO A 62 -27.56 6.58 14.71
N SER A 63 -28.23 6.59 15.86
CA SER A 63 -29.67 6.30 15.99
C SER A 63 -30.50 7.43 15.35
N HIS A 64 -30.90 7.27 14.10
CA HIS A 64 -31.83 8.18 13.44
C HIS A 64 -32.91 7.40 12.68
N HIS A 65 -34.09 8.01 12.67
CA HIS A 65 -35.38 7.49 12.20
C HIS A 65 -35.32 6.81 10.83
N ASP A 66 -36.30 5.93 10.59
CA ASP A 66 -36.66 5.36 9.29
C ASP A 66 -36.56 6.44 8.20
N THR A 67 -35.43 6.45 7.48
CA THR A 67 -35.21 7.38 6.38
C THR A 67 -35.77 6.72 5.15
N VAL A 68 -36.90 7.23 4.68
CA VAL A 68 -37.47 6.81 3.41
C VAL A 68 -36.68 7.49 2.31
N VAL A 69 -35.99 6.70 1.48
CA VAL A 69 -35.29 7.22 0.30
C VAL A 69 -36.32 7.65 -0.75
N THR A 70 -36.28 8.92 -1.14
CA THR A 70 -37.20 9.54 -2.11
C THR A 70 -36.46 10.02 -3.36
N GLY A 71 -37.19 10.24 -4.45
CA GLY A 71 -36.63 10.76 -5.70
C GLY A 71 -36.04 9.68 -6.62
N ARG A 72 -35.17 10.10 -7.55
CA ARG A 72 -34.46 9.19 -8.46
C ARG A 72 -33.33 8.50 -7.69
N GLN A 73 -33.23 7.18 -7.87
CA GLN A 73 -32.36 6.33 -7.06
C GLN A 73 -31.15 5.84 -7.85
N TRP A 74 -30.02 5.74 -7.15
CA TRP A 74 -28.81 5.06 -7.61
C TRP A 74 -28.16 4.35 -6.44
N VAL A 75 -27.47 3.25 -6.71
CA VAL A 75 -26.72 2.51 -5.69
C VAL A 75 -25.24 2.65 -5.96
N VAL A 76 -24.51 3.25 -5.03
CA VAL A 76 -23.05 3.34 -5.08
C VAL A 76 -22.47 2.16 -4.31
N VAL A 77 -21.65 1.36 -4.98
CA VAL A 77 -21.01 0.15 -4.44
C VAL A 77 -19.50 0.23 -4.68
N PRO A 78 -18.69 -0.62 -4.03
CA PRO A 78 -17.29 -0.78 -4.44
C PRO A 78 -17.18 -1.14 -5.90
N ARG A 79 -16.08 -0.74 -6.54
CA ARG A 79 -15.82 -1.05 -7.95
C ARG A 79 -15.96 -2.55 -8.19
N LEU A 80 -16.63 -2.91 -9.28
CA LEU A 80 -16.87 -4.31 -9.61
C LEU A 80 -15.55 -5.06 -9.77
N GLY A 81 -15.50 -6.29 -9.23
CA GLY A 81 -14.26 -7.07 -9.14
C GLY A 81 -13.37 -6.72 -7.95
N THR A 82 -13.77 -5.79 -7.07
CA THR A 82 -13.01 -5.48 -5.84
C THR A 82 -13.80 -5.89 -4.59
N ILE A 83 -13.09 -6.07 -3.48
CA ILE A 83 -13.65 -6.41 -2.16
C ILE A 83 -13.27 -5.32 -1.18
N SER A 84 -14.24 -4.65 -0.55
CA SER A 84 -13.92 -3.58 0.38
C SER A 84 -13.24 -4.10 1.67
N PRO A 85 -12.38 -3.31 2.34
CA PRO A 85 -11.90 -3.68 3.69
C PRO A 85 -13.04 -3.86 4.70
N TRP A 86 -14.17 -3.17 4.48
CA TRP A 86 -15.37 -3.35 5.27
C TRP A 86 -15.95 -4.76 5.08
N ALA A 87 -15.99 -5.27 3.84
CA ALA A 87 -16.48 -6.60 3.52
C ALA A 87 -15.66 -7.71 4.22
N THR A 88 -14.33 -7.62 4.19
CA THR A 88 -13.46 -8.56 4.91
C THR A 88 -13.81 -8.59 6.40
N LYS A 89 -13.86 -7.42 7.06
CA LYS A 89 -14.15 -7.32 8.50
C LYS A 89 -15.57 -7.75 8.86
N ALA A 90 -16.57 -7.37 8.05
CA ALA A 90 -17.97 -7.72 8.28
C ALA A 90 -18.20 -9.22 8.12
N THR A 91 -17.55 -9.84 7.14
CA THR A 91 -17.60 -11.29 6.91
C THR A 91 -16.93 -12.03 8.08
N ASP A 92 -15.76 -11.57 8.55
CA ASP A 92 -15.11 -12.12 9.75
C ASP A 92 -16.00 -12.02 11.00
N ILE A 93 -16.71 -10.90 11.21
CA ILE A 93 -17.66 -10.76 12.32
C ILE A 93 -18.80 -11.79 12.21
N ALA A 94 -19.39 -11.95 11.02
CA ALA A 94 -20.48 -12.89 10.81
C ALA A 94 -20.04 -14.33 11.11
N ASN A 95 -18.88 -14.75 10.59
CA ASN A 95 -18.31 -16.07 10.83
C ASN A 95 -18.02 -16.30 12.32
N ASN A 96 -17.46 -15.31 13.02
CA ASN A 96 -17.21 -15.37 14.46
C ASN A 96 -18.51 -15.41 15.31
N CYS A 97 -19.65 -15.02 14.75
CA CYS A 97 -20.97 -15.17 15.34
C CYS A 97 -21.67 -16.50 14.98
N GLY A 98 -20.98 -17.43 14.34
CA GLY A 98 -21.50 -18.74 13.95
C GLY A 98 -22.38 -18.72 12.71
N LEU A 99 -22.26 -17.68 11.87
CA LEU A 99 -22.97 -17.56 10.59
C LEU A 99 -22.11 -18.09 9.43
N GLU A 100 -21.64 -19.34 9.56
CA GLU A 100 -20.75 -19.96 8.57
C GLU A 100 -21.34 -19.96 7.16
N GLN A 101 -22.66 -19.92 7.01
CA GLN A 101 -23.38 -19.87 5.73
C GLN A 101 -23.10 -18.59 4.92
N VAL A 102 -22.62 -17.53 5.59
CA VAL A 102 -22.25 -16.27 4.96
C VAL A 102 -20.94 -16.45 4.23
N HIS A 103 -21.00 -16.40 2.90
CA HIS A 103 -19.80 -16.42 2.07
C HIS A 103 -19.12 -15.05 2.10
N ARG A 104 -19.88 -13.97 1.89
CA ARG A 104 -19.36 -12.60 1.94
C ARG A 104 -20.46 -11.58 2.21
N ILE A 105 -20.13 -10.54 2.96
CA ILE A 105 -20.99 -9.36 3.15
C ILE A 105 -20.33 -8.16 2.47
N GLU A 106 -21.07 -7.42 1.66
CA GLU A 106 -20.63 -6.13 1.10
C GLU A 106 -21.64 -5.02 1.45
N ARG A 107 -21.22 -3.77 1.32
CA ARG A 107 -22.05 -2.60 1.62
C ARG A 107 -21.98 -1.56 0.50
N GLY A 108 -23.13 -0.97 0.21
CA GLY A 108 -23.27 0.19 -0.68
C GLY A 108 -24.10 1.30 -0.05
N ILE A 109 -24.20 2.42 -0.75
CA ILE A 109 -25.07 3.56 -0.41
C ILE A 109 -26.17 3.66 -1.45
N LEU A 110 -27.41 3.55 -1.01
CA LEU A 110 -28.57 3.95 -1.80
C LEU A 110 -28.74 5.47 -1.70
N TRP A 111 -28.58 6.14 -2.83
CA TRP A 111 -28.81 7.58 -2.99
C TRP A 111 -30.22 7.81 -3.53
N GLY A 112 -30.96 8.72 -2.92
CA GLY A 112 -32.22 9.25 -3.45
C GLY A 112 -32.09 10.74 -3.69
N ILE A 113 -32.23 11.17 -4.94
CA ILE A 113 -32.11 12.57 -5.34
C ILE A 113 -33.47 13.11 -5.79
N GLU A 114 -33.94 14.15 -5.10
CA GLU A 114 -35.15 14.87 -5.47
C GLU A 114 -34.81 15.90 -6.55
N LEU A 115 -35.56 15.86 -7.66
CA LEU A 115 -35.32 16.65 -8.85
C LEU A 115 -36.58 17.44 -9.21
N ASP A 116 -36.42 18.72 -9.56
CA ASP A 116 -37.52 19.56 -10.08
C ASP A 116 -37.86 19.23 -11.54
N GLU A 117 -36.89 18.71 -12.29
CA GLU A 117 -37.03 18.36 -13.70
C GLU A 117 -36.20 17.12 -14.06
N ALA A 118 -36.51 16.50 -15.20
CA ALA A 118 -35.74 15.36 -15.68
C ALA A 118 -34.32 15.79 -16.07
N LEU A 119 -33.32 14.97 -15.73
CA LEU A 119 -31.94 15.21 -16.09
C LEU A 119 -31.68 14.85 -17.56
N ASP A 120 -30.87 15.66 -18.24
CA ASP A 120 -30.21 15.23 -19.46
C ASP A 120 -28.97 14.38 -19.15
N GLU A 121 -28.44 13.67 -20.16
CA GLU A 121 -27.31 12.75 -20.01
C GLU A 121 -26.07 13.44 -19.40
N LYS A 122 -25.83 14.70 -19.75
CA LYS A 122 -24.67 15.46 -19.27
C LYS A 122 -24.81 15.83 -17.79
N SER A 123 -25.99 16.28 -17.38
CA SER A 123 -26.29 16.63 -16.00
C SER A 123 -26.29 15.40 -15.11
N GLU A 124 -26.79 14.26 -15.62
CA GLU A 124 -26.69 12.98 -14.95
C GLU A 124 -25.24 12.53 -14.75
N ALA A 125 -24.41 12.55 -15.81
CA ALA A 125 -22.99 12.21 -15.68
C ALA A 125 -22.25 13.12 -14.67
N THR A 126 -22.58 14.41 -14.67
CA THR A 126 -22.02 15.38 -13.71
C THR A 126 -22.44 15.06 -12.28
N LEU A 127 -23.73 14.78 -12.06
CA LEU A 127 -24.27 14.37 -10.77
C LEU A 127 -23.59 13.11 -10.26
N LEU A 128 -23.51 12.07 -11.11
CA LEU A 128 -22.91 10.80 -10.74
C LEU A 128 -21.45 10.98 -10.32
N SER A 129 -20.68 11.81 -11.03
CA SER A 129 -19.28 12.10 -10.68
C SER A 129 -19.06 12.76 -9.32
N LEU A 130 -20.12 13.30 -8.69
CA LEU A 130 -20.06 13.97 -7.39
C LEU A 130 -20.49 13.07 -6.22
N ILE A 131 -21.16 11.94 -6.49
CA ILE A 131 -21.68 11.03 -5.45
C ILE A 131 -20.88 9.73 -5.29
N HIS A 132 -19.91 9.48 -6.17
CA HIS A 132 -19.00 8.33 -6.06
C HIS A 132 -17.55 8.70 -6.42
N ASP A 133 -16.60 7.99 -5.85
CA ASP A 133 -15.21 8.00 -6.29
C ASP A 133 -15.00 7.04 -7.47
N ARG A 134 -14.76 7.59 -8.66
CA ARG A 134 -14.54 6.80 -9.89
C ARG A 134 -13.39 5.78 -9.80
N MET A 135 -12.45 5.96 -8.87
CA MET A 135 -11.30 5.07 -8.73
C MET A 135 -11.60 3.83 -7.89
N THR A 136 -12.54 3.95 -6.93
CA THR A 136 -12.82 2.89 -5.94
C THR A 136 -14.26 2.39 -5.94
N GLU A 137 -15.18 3.11 -6.58
CA GLU A 137 -16.61 2.85 -6.53
C GLU A 137 -17.22 2.75 -7.94
N ALA A 138 -18.40 2.15 -8.01
CA ALA A 138 -19.23 2.07 -9.21
C ALA A 138 -20.69 2.43 -8.86
N VAL A 139 -21.43 2.89 -9.87
CA VAL A 139 -22.85 3.23 -9.74
C VAL A 139 -23.69 2.17 -10.43
N LEU A 140 -24.69 1.65 -9.74
CA LEU A 140 -25.72 0.75 -10.27
C LEU A 140 -27.07 1.48 -10.34
N GLU A 141 -27.88 1.12 -11.33
CA GLU A 141 -29.25 1.66 -11.47
C GLU A 141 -30.23 1.00 -10.50
N SER A 142 -30.04 -0.28 -10.20
CA SER A 142 -30.84 -1.03 -9.24
C SER A 142 -29.98 -1.69 -8.16
N ALA A 143 -30.56 -1.89 -6.97
CA ALA A 143 -29.95 -2.70 -5.92
C ALA A 143 -29.87 -4.19 -6.31
N ASP A 144 -30.77 -4.66 -7.18
CA ASP A 144 -30.75 -6.04 -7.68
C ASP A 144 -29.50 -6.32 -8.54
N ASP A 145 -28.94 -5.29 -9.19
CA ASP A 145 -27.72 -5.43 -10.01
C ASP A 145 -26.47 -5.72 -9.18
N ALA A 146 -26.54 -5.57 -7.85
CA ALA A 146 -25.43 -5.81 -6.93
C ALA A 146 -25.02 -7.29 -6.85
N GLU A 147 -25.80 -8.22 -7.42
CA GLU A 147 -25.38 -9.62 -7.58
C GLU A 147 -24.04 -9.75 -8.31
N VAL A 148 -23.74 -8.83 -9.23
CA VAL A 148 -22.47 -8.81 -9.97
C VAL A 148 -21.25 -8.70 -9.06
N LEU A 149 -21.39 -8.10 -7.86
CA LEU A 149 -20.30 -8.00 -6.89
C LEU A 149 -19.78 -9.40 -6.53
N PHE A 150 -20.65 -10.41 -6.46
CA PHE A 150 -20.35 -11.77 -6.01
C PHE A 150 -20.10 -12.76 -7.16
N THR A 151 -19.93 -12.26 -8.38
CA THR A 151 -19.65 -13.13 -9.52
C THR A 151 -18.26 -13.75 -9.37
N THR A 152 -18.21 -15.08 -9.37
CA THR A 152 -16.96 -15.85 -9.39
C THR A 152 -16.60 -16.21 -10.82
N THR A 153 -15.35 -15.97 -11.20
CA THR A 153 -14.77 -16.41 -12.47
C THR A 153 -13.85 -17.61 -12.26
N GLU A 154 -13.76 -18.48 -13.27
CA GLU A 154 -12.78 -19.57 -13.27
C GLU A 154 -11.35 -19.00 -13.36
N PRO A 155 -10.35 -19.67 -12.76
CA PRO A 155 -8.95 -19.25 -12.84
C PRO A 155 -8.52 -19.02 -14.30
N ALA A 156 -7.89 -17.89 -14.59
CA ALA A 156 -7.30 -17.65 -15.89
C ALA A 156 -6.01 -18.47 -16.08
N PRO A 157 -5.73 -19.04 -17.27
CA PRO A 157 -4.50 -19.77 -17.53
C PRO A 157 -3.29 -18.84 -17.66
N LEU A 158 -2.08 -19.39 -17.52
CA LEU A 158 -0.83 -18.65 -17.85
C LEU A 158 -0.73 -18.34 -19.34
N ILE A 159 -0.01 -17.29 -19.69
CA ILE A 159 0.31 -16.92 -21.07
C ILE A 159 1.80 -17.14 -21.32
N SER A 160 2.13 -17.81 -22.43
CA SER A 160 3.53 -17.99 -22.87
C SER A 160 3.86 -17.02 -23.99
N VAL A 161 5.02 -16.37 -23.93
CA VAL A 161 5.49 -15.41 -24.94
C VAL A 161 6.45 -16.09 -25.90
N ASP A 162 6.13 -16.10 -27.21
CA ASP A 162 6.87 -16.88 -28.21
C ASP A 162 8.20 -16.24 -28.64
N ILE A 163 9.22 -16.31 -27.77
CA ILE A 163 10.60 -15.85 -28.06
C ILE A 163 11.35 -16.83 -28.96
N LEU A 164 11.05 -18.13 -28.90
CA LEU A 164 11.69 -19.12 -29.76
C LEU A 164 11.33 -18.91 -31.23
N GLY A 165 10.06 -18.61 -31.53
CA GLY A 165 9.59 -18.29 -32.88
C GLY A 165 9.77 -16.81 -33.26
N GLY A 166 9.40 -15.89 -32.35
CA GLY A 166 9.35 -14.44 -32.61
C GLY A 166 10.58 -13.64 -32.19
N GLY A 167 11.50 -14.23 -31.42
CA GLY A 167 12.73 -13.58 -30.98
C GLY A 167 12.50 -12.30 -30.17
N HIS A 168 13.37 -11.31 -30.38
CA HIS A 168 13.33 -10.02 -29.70
C HIS A 168 11.98 -9.29 -29.86
N ALA A 169 11.41 -9.30 -31.07
CA ALA A 169 10.17 -8.60 -31.37
C ALA A 169 8.97 -9.12 -30.55
N ALA A 170 8.93 -10.41 -30.24
CA ALA A 170 7.88 -10.98 -29.38
C ALA A 170 7.97 -10.44 -27.95
N LEU A 171 9.18 -10.29 -27.42
CA LEU A 171 9.38 -9.74 -26.08
C LEU A 171 9.16 -8.22 -26.03
N GLU A 172 9.50 -7.47 -27.08
CA GLU A 172 9.15 -6.05 -27.19
C GLU A 172 7.64 -5.83 -27.20
N GLN A 173 6.90 -6.67 -27.91
CA GLN A 173 5.43 -6.62 -27.90
C GLN A 173 4.89 -6.90 -26.50
N ALA A 174 5.36 -7.98 -25.85
CA ALA A 174 4.95 -8.32 -24.49
C ALA A 174 5.32 -7.22 -23.47
N ASN A 175 6.47 -6.56 -23.61
CA ASN A 175 6.89 -5.42 -22.78
C ASN A 175 5.87 -4.27 -22.84
N GLY A 176 5.35 -3.96 -24.04
CA GLY A 176 4.32 -2.95 -24.23
C GLY A 176 2.94 -3.36 -23.72
N GLU A 177 2.52 -4.60 -23.97
CA GLU A 177 1.20 -5.11 -23.58
C GLU A 177 1.07 -5.33 -22.06
N LEU A 178 2.11 -5.87 -21.43
CA LEU A 178 2.14 -6.14 -19.98
C LEU A 178 2.66 -4.94 -19.16
N GLY A 179 3.16 -3.89 -19.82
CA GLY A 179 3.68 -2.70 -19.14
C GLY A 179 4.93 -2.96 -18.30
N LEU A 180 5.83 -3.84 -18.75
CA LEU A 180 6.99 -4.29 -17.98
C LEU A 180 8.06 -3.19 -17.80
N ALA A 181 8.07 -2.19 -18.69
CA ALA A 181 9.03 -1.09 -18.71
C ALA A 181 10.51 -1.55 -18.76
N LEU A 182 10.78 -2.66 -19.45
CA LEU A 182 12.12 -3.19 -19.67
C LEU A 182 12.93 -2.29 -20.61
N ALA A 183 14.22 -2.12 -20.28
CA ALA A 183 15.21 -1.51 -21.16
C ALA A 183 15.67 -2.49 -22.27
N GLU A 184 16.28 -1.95 -23.33
CA GLU A 184 16.73 -2.74 -24.49
C GLU A 184 17.72 -3.86 -24.10
N ASP A 185 18.66 -3.57 -23.21
CA ASP A 185 19.61 -4.54 -22.68
C ASP A 185 18.97 -5.62 -21.79
N GLU A 186 17.87 -5.29 -21.10
CA GLU A 186 17.08 -6.26 -20.32
C GLU A 186 16.28 -7.20 -21.22
N ILE A 187 15.77 -6.70 -22.36
CA ILE A 187 15.09 -7.51 -23.37
C ILE A 187 16.08 -8.50 -24.00
N ASP A 188 17.26 -8.02 -24.41
CA ASP A 188 18.33 -8.86 -24.95
C ASP A 188 18.74 -9.96 -23.96
N TYR A 189 18.95 -9.58 -22.70
CA TYR A 189 19.28 -10.50 -21.62
C TYR A 189 18.25 -11.62 -21.47
N LEU A 190 16.95 -11.29 -21.43
CA LEU A 190 15.90 -12.29 -21.30
C LEU A 190 15.84 -13.20 -22.53
N VAL A 191 15.92 -12.64 -23.76
CA VAL A 191 15.89 -13.42 -25.00
C VAL A 191 17.05 -14.43 -25.04
N GLU A 192 18.26 -14.02 -24.67
CA GLU A 192 19.43 -14.90 -24.62
C GLU A 192 19.25 -16.04 -23.60
N ASN A 193 18.80 -15.72 -22.39
CA ASN A 193 18.61 -16.71 -21.33
C ASN A 193 17.52 -17.73 -21.67
N PHE A 194 16.35 -17.28 -22.14
CA PHE A 194 15.26 -18.20 -22.52
C PHE A 194 15.60 -19.06 -23.75
N ARG A 195 16.36 -18.54 -24.71
CA ARG A 195 16.91 -19.35 -25.82
C ARG A 195 17.90 -20.39 -25.34
N THR A 196 18.76 -20.03 -24.39
CA THR A 196 19.73 -20.97 -23.79
C THR A 196 19.01 -22.09 -23.03
N MET A 197 17.92 -21.76 -22.32
CA MET A 197 17.06 -22.75 -21.65
C MET A 197 16.21 -23.58 -22.64
N GLY A 198 16.10 -23.16 -23.90
CA GLY A 198 15.36 -23.89 -24.93
C GLY A 198 13.84 -23.87 -24.76
N ARG A 199 13.29 -22.86 -24.07
CA ARG A 199 11.85 -22.69 -23.83
C ARG A 199 11.40 -21.24 -23.92
N ASN A 200 10.11 -21.03 -24.13
CA ASN A 200 9.49 -19.72 -24.05
C ASN A 200 9.32 -19.30 -22.58
N PRO A 201 9.44 -17.99 -22.26
CA PRO A 201 9.04 -17.47 -20.96
C PRO A 201 7.52 -17.46 -20.79
N ASN A 202 7.09 -17.57 -19.55
CA ASN A 202 5.72 -17.26 -19.16
C ASN A 202 5.61 -15.77 -18.77
N ASP A 203 4.42 -15.21 -18.94
CA ASP A 203 4.08 -13.84 -18.53
C ASP A 203 4.45 -13.53 -17.07
N ILE A 204 4.16 -14.45 -16.14
CA ILE A 204 4.54 -14.39 -14.72
C ILE A 204 6.05 -14.25 -14.53
N GLU A 205 6.86 -14.96 -15.32
CA GLU A 205 8.33 -14.91 -15.23
C GLU A 205 8.86 -13.54 -15.68
N LEU A 206 8.28 -12.99 -16.74
CA LEU A 206 8.63 -11.66 -17.26
C LEU A 206 8.19 -10.55 -16.30
N MET A 207 6.99 -10.63 -15.75
CA MET A 207 6.48 -9.68 -14.76
C MET A 207 7.32 -9.69 -13.49
N MET A 208 7.64 -10.88 -12.96
CA MET A 208 8.52 -11.05 -11.81
C MET A 208 9.90 -10.42 -12.06
N PHE A 209 10.51 -10.71 -13.21
CA PHE A 209 11.80 -10.12 -13.58
C PHE A 209 11.72 -8.58 -13.68
N ALA A 210 10.65 -8.05 -14.29
CA ALA A 210 10.46 -6.62 -14.47
C ALA A 210 10.29 -5.88 -13.13
N GLN A 211 9.54 -6.44 -12.17
CA GLN A 211 9.39 -5.85 -10.85
C GLN A 211 10.71 -5.90 -10.07
N ALA A 212 11.34 -7.07 -10.01
CA ALA A 212 12.61 -7.28 -9.31
C ALA A 212 13.75 -6.41 -9.88
N ASN A 213 13.70 -6.06 -11.18
CA ASN A 213 14.68 -5.21 -11.86
C ASN A 213 14.19 -3.79 -12.16
N SER A 214 13.09 -3.34 -11.55
CA SER A 214 12.63 -1.95 -11.66
C SER A 214 13.61 -0.97 -10.99
N GLU A 215 13.52 0.34 -11.32
CA GLU A 215 14.31 1.36 -10.62
C GLU A 215 13.95 1.40 -9.12
N HIS A 216 12.67 1.20 -8.81
CA HIS A 216 12.16 1.14 -7.44
C HIS A 216 12.83 0.04 -6.60
N CYS A 217 12.98 -1.17 -7.14
CA CYS A 217 13.56 -2.30 -6.39
C CYS A 217 15.10 -2.33 -6.45
N ARG A 218 15.71 -2.10 -7.62
CA ARG A 218 17.18 -2.19 -7.79
C ARG A 218 17.95 -0.93 -7.42
N HIS A 219 17.27 0.20 -7.28
CA HIS A 219 17.90 1.49 -6.99
C HIS A 219 19.05 1.77 -7.98
N LYS A 220 18.83 1.59 -9.30
CA LYS A 220 19.91 1.60 -10.31
C LYS A 220 20.60 2.96 -10.32
N ILE A 221 19.88 4.07 -10.09
CA ILE A 221 20.46 5.41 -10.00
C ILE A 221 21.40 5.55 -8.80
N PHE A 222 21.00 5.03 -7.64
CA PHE A 222 21.83 5.08 -6.43
C PHE A 222 23.10 4.25 -6.55
N ASN A 223 23.02 3.16 -7.33
CA ASN A 223 24.13 2.28 -7.63
C ASN A 223 24.88 2.62 -8.92
N ALA A 224 24.52 3.69 -9.64
CA ALA A 224 25.12 4.03 -10.93
C ALA A 224 26.56 4.56 -10.82
N ASP A 225 27.33 4.40 -11.89
CA ASP A 225 28.56 5.16 -12.12
C ASP A 225 28.23 6.56 -12.65
N TRP A 226 29.05 7.55 -12.30
CA TRP A 226 28.78 8.95 -12.62
C TRP A 226 29.95 9.61 -13.35
N ILE A 227 29.63 10.32 -14.43
CA ILE A 227 30.51 11.30 -15.07
C ILE A 227 29.85 12.66 -14.90
N ILE A 228 30.49 13.57 -14.15
CA ILE A 228 29.97 14.92 -13.88
C ILE A 228 30.94 15.93 -14.48
N ASP A 229 30.47 16.73 -15.45
CA ASP A 229 31.28 17.69 -16.21
C ASP A 229 32.50 17.04 -16.90
N GLY A 230 32.31 15.82 -17.43
CA GLY A 230 33.38 15.07 -18.09
C GLY A 230 34.40 14.44 -17.14
N GLN A 231 34.19 14.54 -15.82
CA GLN A 231 35.03 13.89 -14.81
C GLN A 231 34.33 12.66 -14.24
N SER A 232 34.99 11.50 -14.34
CA SER A 232 34.53 10.28 -13.68
C SER A 232 34.54 10.48 -12.15
N ARG A 233 33.51 9.99 -11.48
CA ARG A 233 33.43 9.89 -10.02
C ARG A 233 33.75 8.46 -9.59
N GLU A 234 34.42 8.32 -8.45
CA GLU A 234 34.85 7.02 -7.92
C GLU A 234 33.74 6.32 -7.13
N GLU A 235 32.87 7.09 -6.47
CA GLU A 235 31.81 6.58 -5.60
C GLU A 235 30.44 6.65 -6.27
N THR A 236 29.61 5.65 -5.99
CA THR A 236 28.17 5.71 -6.28
C THR A 236 27.46 6.56 -5.22
N LEU A 237 26.20 6.97 -5.45
CA LEU A 237 25.44 7.69 -4.43
C LEU A 237 25.28 6.82 -3.17
N PHE A 238 25.02 5.53 -3.33
CA PHE A 238 24.90 4.62 -2.20
C PHE A 238 26.25 4.38 -1.50
N GLY A 239 27.35 4.41 -2.24
CA GLY A 239 28.71 4.43 -1.69
C GLY A 239 28.92 5.58 -0.71
N MET A 240 28.62 6.81 -1.15
CA MET A 240 28.69 8.01 -0.30
C MET A 240 27.81 7.90 0.96
N ILE A 241 26.64 7.25 0.87
CA ILE A 241 25.79 6.99 2.04
C ILE A 241 26.43 5.97 2.98
N ARG A 242 26.98 4.86 2.45
CA ARG A 242 27.67 3.84 3.26
C ARG A 242 28.92 4.39 3.95
N ASP A 243 29.58 5.39 3.38
CA ASP A 243 30.73 6.05 4.01
C ASP A 243 30.37 6.72 5.33
N THR A 244 29.11 7.17 5.51
CA THR A 244 28.66 7.72 6.78
C THR A 244 28.74 6.68 7.91
N HIS A 245 28.34 5.44 7.61
CA HIS A 245 28.42 4.32 8.53
C HIS A 245 29.85 3.81 8.71
N HIS A 246 30.64 3.71 7.64
CA HIS A 246 32.05 3.35 7.72
C HIS A 246 32.82 4.28 8.68
N ASN A 247 32.53 5.58 8.62
CA ASN A 247 33.19 6.58 9.45
C ASN A 247 32.57 6.72 10.85
N ASN A 248 31.31 6.30 11.05
CA ASN A 248 30.58 6.41 12.32
C ASN A 248 29.65 5.21 12.54
N SER A 249 30.20 4.07 12.94
CA SER A 249 29.46 2.82 13.17
C SER A 249 29.14 2.53 14.64
N GLU A 250 29.64 3.33 15.57
CA GLU A 250 29.44 3.12 17.01
C GLU A 250 27.93 3.11 17.35
N GLY A 251 27.47 2.03 17.98
CA GLY A 251 26.07 1.85 18.37
C GLY A 251 25.14 1.38 17.26
N VAL A 252 25.61 1.20 16.02
CA VAL A 252 24.82 0.60 14.93
C VAL A 252 24.92 -0.93 15.00
N LEU A 253 23.79 -1.61 15.03
CA LEU A 253 23.69 -3.07 15.08
C LEU A 253 23.36 -3.67 13.71
N SER A 254 22.54 -2.98 12.91
CA SER A 254 22.23 -3.37 11.54
C SER A 254 22.05 -2.14 10.65
N ALA A 255 22.69 -2.16 9.48
CA ALA A 255 22.53 -1.16 8.43
C ALA A 255 22.76 -1.80 7.05
N TYR A 256 21.90 -1.48 6.08
CA TYR A 256 22.00 -1.89 4.67
C TYR A 256 21.96 -3.41 4.40
N LYS A 257 21.44 -4.19 5.35
CA LYS A 257 21.33 -5.67 5.27
C LYS A 257 19.96 -6.18 5.73
N ASP A 258 19.00 -5.28 5.86
CA ASP A 258 17.61 -5.55 6.24
C ASP A 258 16.72 -4.37 5.82
N ASN A 259 15.41 -4.53 5.95
CA ASN A 259 14.43 -3.52 5.55
C ASN A 259 14.41 -2.31 6.48
N ALA A 260 14.99 -2.41 7.67
CA ALA A 260 15.18 -1.29 8.59
C ALA A 260 16.58 -1.30 9.21
N ALA A 261 17.00 -0.14 9.70
CA ALA A 261 18.23 -0.03 10.47
C ALA A 261 17.96 -0.27 11.96
N VAL A 262 18.97 -0.79 12.66
CA VAL A 262 18.92 -1.06 14.11
C VAL A 262 20.08 -0.39 14.81
N ILE A 263 19.80 0.33 15.89
CA ILE A 263 20.81 0.90 16.80
C ILE A 263 20.62 0.35 18.21
N ALA A 264 21.72 0.33 18.97
CA ALA A 264 21.71 -0.01 20.38
C ALA A 264 20.78 0.95 21.14
N GLY A 265 19.86 0.38 21.91
CA GLY A 265 18.93 1.14 22.72
C GLY A 265 19.37 1.18 24.18
N SER A 266 18.44 0.84 25.08
CA SER A 266 18.70 0.86 26.52
C SER A 266 18.25 -0.44 27.17
N ARG A 267 18.93 -0.83 28.23
CA ARG A 267 18.48 -1.90 29.11
C ARG A 267 17.27 -1.43 29.91
N GLY A 268 16.20 -2.20 29.90
CA GLY A 268 14.97 -1.86 30.60
C GLY A 268 13.97 -3.01 30.65
N GLU A 269 12.77 -2.72 31.15
CA GLU A 269 11.71 -3.72 31.31
C GLU A 269 10.80 -3.76 30.07
N ARG A 270 10.82 -4.87 29.35
CA ARG A 270 9.77 -5.21 28.38
C ARG A 270 8.60 -5.87 29.09
N PHE A 271 7.38 -5.40 28.80
CA PHE A 271 6.16 -5.88 29.44
C PHE A 271 5.27 -6.63 28.43
N PHE A 272 5.11 -7.94 28.61
CA PHE A 272 4.35 -8.81 27.70
C PHE A 272 3.87 -10.08 28.42
N PRO A 273 2.90 -10.84 27.86
CA PRO A 273 2.42 -12.05 28.51
C PRO A 273 3.43 -13.21 28.41
N LYS A 274 3.71 -13.86 29.54
CA LYS A 274 4.43 -15.15 29.62
C LYS A 274 3.59 -16.13 30.44
N GLY A 275 3.35 -17.33 29.91
CA GLY A 275 2.46 -18.30 30.57
C GLY A 275 1.04 -17.75 30.83
N GLY A 276 0.54 -16.90 29.95
CA GLY A 276 -0.79 -16.26 30.06
C GLY A 276 -0.88 -15.10 31.07
N LYS A 277 0.23 -14.66 31.67
CA LYS A 277 0.27 -13.54 32.62
C LYS A 277 1.24 -12.47 32.15
N TYR A 278 0.82 -11.20 32.22
CA TYR A 278 1.70 -10.09 31.93
C TYR A 278 2.78 -9.96 33.01
N GLN A 279 4.02 -9.78 32.58
CA GLN A 279 5.16 -9.59 33.46
C GLN A 279 6.24 -8.73 32.79
N ALA A 280 7.00 -8.01 33.61
CA ALA A 280 8.19 -7.28 33.18
C ALA A 280 9.35 -8.27 32.97
N GLN A 281 10.12 -8.09 31.89
CA GLN A 281 11.34 -8.81 31.59
C GLN A 281 12.45 -7.79 31.36
N GLU A 282 13.50 -7.84 32.17
CA GLU A 282 14.65 -6.96 32.01
C GLU A 282 15.56 -7.46 30.89
N GLU A 283 15.76 -6.66 29.84
CA GLU A 283 16.58 -7.00 28.68
C GLU A 283 17.06 -5.75 27.92
N GLU A 284 17.92 -5.94 26.93
CA GLU A 284 18.30 -4.88 25.99
C GLU A 284 17.12 -4.59 25.04
N ILE A 285 16.72 -3.32 24.97
CA ILE A 285 15.61 -2.83 24.15
C ILE A 285 16.20 -1.96 23.05
N ASP A 286 16.62 -2.60 21.95
CA ASP A 286 17.24 -1.91 20.82
C ASP A 286 16.19 -1.26 19.93
N ILE A 287 16.62 -0.26 19.14
CA ILE A 287 15.71 0.62 18.40
C ILE A 287 15.81 0.30 16.91
N VAL A 288 14.66 -0.03 16.32
CA VAL A 288 14.47 -0.16 14.88
C VAL A 288 13.98 1.18 14.35
N TYR A 289 14.43 1.61 13.16
CA TYR A 289 13.86 2.77 12.48
C TYR A 289 13.88 2.62 10.96
N LYS A 290 12.81 3.11 10.33
CA LYS A 290 12.59 3.11 8.88
C LYS A 290 11.77 4.33 8.48
N ALA A 291 11.95 4.78 7.25
CA ALA A 291 11.07 5.73 6.58
C ALA A 291 10.99 5.39 5.10
N GLU A 292 9.80 5.52 4.54
CA GLU A 292 9.46 5.24 3.15
C GLU A 292 8.54 6.31 2.59
N THR A 293 8.28 6.25 1.28
CA THR A 293 7.37 7.17 0.62
C THR A 293 6.41 6.46 -0.32
N HIS A 294 5.18 6.96 -0.41
CA HIS A 294 4.14 6.39 -1.27
C HIS A 294 3.56 7.41 -2.26
N ASN A 295 4.46 8.09 -2.97
CA ASN A 295 4.20 9.29 -3.74
C ASN A 295 3.25 9.09 -4.93
N HIS A 296 3.47 8.03 -5.72
CA HIS A 296 2.71 7.82 -6.95
C HIS A 296 1.25 7.41 -6.67
N PRO A 297 0.97 6.39 -5.84
CA PRO A 297 -0.41 6.04 -5.49
C PRO A 297 -1.18 7.20 -4.85
N THR A 298 -0.53 7.98 -3.96
CA THR A 298 -1.19 9.14 -3.33
C THR A 298 -1.56 10.25 -4.32
N ALA A 299 -0.88 10.36 -5.48
CA ALA A 299 -1.28 11.31 -6.52
C ALA A 299 -2.60 10.90 -7.22
N ILE A 300 -2.92 9.61 -7.22
CA ILE A 300 -4.07 9.02 -7.93
C ILE A 300 -5.24 8.82 -6.97
N SER A 301 -5.03 8.11 -5.86
CA SER A 301 -6.03 7.84 -4.82
C SER A 301 -5.41 8.10 -3.43
N PRO A 302 -5.58 9.31 -2.87
CA PRO A 302 -4.78 9.76 -1.73
C PRO A 302 -5.02 8.99 -0.44
N PHE A 303 -6.27 8.67 -0.11
CA PHE A 303 -6.62 7.93 1.11
C PHE A 303 -5.92 6.56 1.14
N PRO A 304 -6.15 5.64 0.18
CA PRO A 304 -5.50 4.34 0.24
C PRO A 304 -4.00 4.42 0.00
N GLY A 305 -3.52 5.34 -0.84
CA GLY A 305 -2.08 5.53 -1.04
C GLY A 305 -1.36 5.89 0.26
N ALA A 306 -1.93 6.79 1.06
CA ALA A 306 -1.34 7.19 2.34
C ALA A 306 -1.51 6.11 3.43
N ALA A 307 -2.65 5.42 3.46
CA ALA A 307 -2.89 4.32 4.40
C ALA A 307 -1.87 3.20 4.20
N THR A 308 -1.70 2.75 2.97
CA THR A 308 -0.75 1.67 2.62
C THR A 308 0.70 2.10 2.68
N GLY A 309 1.00 3.39 2.51
CA GLY A 309 2.33 3.93 2.81
C GLY A 309 2.70 3.78 4.29
N ALA A 310 1.74 4.00 5.20
CA ALA A 310 1.93 3.72 6.62
C ALA A 310 2.01 2.21 6.91
N GLY A 311 1.16 1.40 6.27
CA GLY A 311 1.17 -0.05 6.42
C GLY A 311 2.49 -0.70 5.98
N GLY A 312 2.97 -0.40 4.77
CA GLY A 312 4.25 -0.92 4.27
C GLY A 312 5.41 -0.65 5.23
N GLU A 313 5.55 0.59 5.70
CA GLU A 313 6.61 0.94 6.66
C GLU A 313 6.44 0.24 8.03
N ILE A 314 5.20 0.01 8.48
CA ILE A 314 4.93 -0.78 9.69
C ILE A 314 5.38 -2.23 9.48
N ARG A 315 5.13 -2.82 8.31
CA ARG A 315 5.57 -4.18 7.97
C ARG A 315 7.09 -4.31 7.97
N ASP A 316 7.80 -3.36 7.37
CA ASP A 316 9.28 -3.34 7.43
C ASP A 316 9.79 -3.34 8.87
N GLY A 317 9.19 -2.49 9.70
CA GLY A 317 9.51 -2.41 11.11
C GLY A 317 9.26 -3.74 11.83
N GLY A 318 8.13 -4.38 11.57
CA GLY A 318 7.77 -5.70 12.15
C GLY A 318 8.65 -6.85 11.65
N ALA A 319 9.07 -6.80 10.37
CA ALA A 319 9.89 -7.80 9.68
C ALA A 319 11.40 -7.61 9.87
N THR A 320 11.84 -6.66 10.69
CA THR A 320 13.26 -6.47 10.98
C THR A 320 13.81 -7.65 11.80
N GLY A 321 14.94 -8.19 11.37
CA GLY A 321 15.61 -9.34 11.96
C GLY A 321 14.71 -10.58 11.95
N ARG A 322 14.50 -11.17 13.13
CA ARG A 322 13.62 -12.34 13.33
C ARG A 322 12.27 -11.98 13.96
N GLY A 323 11.85 -10.73 13.77
CA GLY A 323 10.60 -10.18 14.29
C GLY A 323 10.85 -9.06 15.30
N SER A 324 10.19 -7.93 15.06
CA SER A 324 10.30 -6.72 15.89
C SER A 324 8.92 -6.14 16.20
N LYS A 325 8.86 -5.12 17.07
CA LYS A 325 7.62 -4.45 17.45
C LYS A 325 7.63 -2.96 17.10
N PRO A 326 6.84 -2.49 16.12
CA PRO A 326 6.59 -1.07 15.86
C PRO A 326 6.08 -0.35 17.13
N LYS A 327 6.55 0.88 17.36
CA LYS A 327 6.30 1.62 18.61
C LYS A 327 5.71 3.01 18.40
N ALA A 328 6.24 3.79 17.46
CA ALA A 328 5.75 5.15 17.17
C ALA A 328 6.02 5.50 15.70
N GLY A 329 5.13 6.30 15.13
CA GLY A 329 5.19 6.72 13.72
C GLY A 329 5.36 8.22 13.52
N LEU A 330 5.66 8.59 12.29
CA LEU A 330 5.67 9.94 11.76
C LEU A 330 5.05 9.97 10.35
N ALA A 331 4.52 11.14 9.96
CA ALA A 331 3.95 11.35 8.63
C ALA A 331 4.41 12.68 8.03
N GLY A 332 4.74 12.69 6.74
CA GLY A 332 5.27 13.85 6.04
C GLY A 332 4.58 14.12 4.71
N TYR A 333 4.22 15.38 4.44
CA TYR A 333 3.51 15.76 3.22
C TYR A 333 4.18 16.94 2.51
N SER A 334 4.45 16.80 1.22
CA SER A 334 4.75 17.94 0.33
C SER A 334 3.78 17.96 -0.83
N VAL A 335 3.08 19.08 -1.04
CA VAL A 335 2.06 19.26 -2.09
C VAL A 335 2.20 20.63 -2.75
N SER A 336 1.56 20.81 -3.91
CA SER A 336 1.38 22.11 -4.56
C SER A 336 0.50 23.06 -3.72
N ASN A 337 0.19 24.26 -4.23
CA ASN A 337 -0.65 25.21 -3.49
C ASN A 337 -2.06 24.66 -3.27
N LEU A 338 -2.63 24.91 -2.09
CA LEU A 338 -3.92 24.34 -1.70
C LEU A 338 -5.07 25.04 -2.43
N ARG A 339 -4.98 26.35 -2.64
CA ARG A 339 -6.04 27.16 -3.26
C ARG A 339 -7.41 26.86 -2.67
N ILE A 340 -7.50 26.96 -1.35
CA ILE A 340 -8.72 26.69 -0.59
C ILE A 340 -9.81 27.67 -1.10
N PRO A 341 -10.97 27.18 -1.59
CA PRO A 341 -12.00 28.05 -2.15
C PRO A 341 -12.46 29.12 -1.16
N GLY A 342 -12.40 30.39 -1.57
CA GLY A 342 -12.76 31.55 -0.75
C GLY A 342 -11.73 31.93 0.32
N ALA A 343 -10.56 31.30 0.30
CA ALA A 343 -9.44 31.58 1.19
C ALA A 343 -8.08 31.53 0.44
N GLU A 344 -8.09 31.83 -0.85
CA GLU A 344 -6.89 31.87 -1.70
C GLU A 344 -5.88 32.89 -1.17
N GLN A 345 -4.60 32.54 -1.26
CA GLN A 345 -3.50 33.37 -0.78
C GLN A 345 -2.82 34.13 -1.94
N PRO A 346 -2.21 35.31 -1.68
CA PRO A 346 -1.72 36.19 -2.75
C PRO A 346 -0.52 35.65 -3.54
N TRP A 347 0.12 34.56 -3.09
CA TRP A 347 1.20 33.88 -3.82
C TRP A 347 0.70 32.70 -4.65
N GLU A 348 -0.56 32.31 -4.54
CA GLU A 348 -1.08 31.12 -5.22
C GLU A 348 -1.48 31.46 -6.66
N THR A 349 -0.94 30.72 -7.61
CA THR A 349 -1.29 30.81 -9.04
C THR A 349 -1.76 29.44 -9.54
N ASP A 350 -2.81 29.41 -10.36
CA ASP A 350 -3.24 28.19 -11.04
C ASP A 350 -2.35 27.90 -12.24
N HIS A 351 -1.54 26.84 -12.15
CA HIS A 351 -0.72 26.34 -13.25
C HIS A 351 -1.35 25.15 -13.99
N GLY A 352 -2.59 24.79 -13.66
CA GLY A 352 -3.26 23.58 -14.12
C GLY A 352 -2.69 22.32 -13.46
N LYS A 353 -3.25 21.16 -13.80
CA LYS A 353 -2.75 19.83 -13.43
C LYS A 353 -3.17 18.78 -14.46
N PRO A 354 -2.50 17.63 -14.56
CA PRO A 354 -3.02 16.48 -15.29
C PRO A 354 -4.42 16.05 -14.79
N SER A 355 -5.32 15.67 -15.69
CA SER A 355 -6.71 15.30 -15.35
C SER A 355 -6.84 14.01 -14.52
N ARG A 356 -5.83 13.14 -14.57
CA ARG A 356 -5.82 11.85 -13.85
C ARG A 356 -5.32 11.90 -12.41
N ILE A 357 -4.61 12.96 -12.01
CA ILE A 357 -4.16 13.14 -10.62
C ILE A 357 -5.14 14.05 -9.89
N VAL A 358 -5.22 13.92 -8.57
CA VAL A 358 -6.02 14.82 -7.73
C VAL A 358 -5.29 16.14 -7.44
N THR A 359 -6.01 17.14 -6.93
CA THR A 359 -5.45 18.42 -6.50
C THR A 359 -4.66 18.29 -5.19
N ALA A 360 -3.80 19.28 -4.90
CA ALA A 360 -3.11 19.37 -3.61
C ALA A 360 -4.08 19.45 -2.41
N LEU A 361 -5.22 20.12 -2.59
CA LEU A 361 -6.26 20.19 -1.56
C LEU A 361 -6.90 18.83 -1.29
N GLU A 362 -7.30 18.10 -2.35
CA GLU A 362 -7.84 16.74 -2.22
C GLU A 362 -6.84 15.80 -1.54
N ILE A 363 -5.56 15.87 -1.90
CA ILE A 363 -4.50 15.11 -1.21
C ILE A 363 -4.50 15.43 0.29
N MET A 364 -4.52 16.70 0.67
CA MET A 364 -4.46 17.09 2.09
C MET A 364 -5.78 16.87 2.86
N LEU A 365 -6.89 16.64 2.17
CA LEU A 365 -8.15 16.24 2.79
C LEU A 365 -8.21 14.72 3.04
N GLU A 366 -7.67 13.92 2.13
CA GLU A 366 -7.84 12.46 2.14
C GLU A 366 -6.61 11.68 2.64
N ALA A 367 -5.39 12.04 2.20
CA ALA A 367 -4.17 11.31 2.56
C ALA A 367 -3.87 11.32 4.07
N PRO A 368 -3.95 12.44 4.80
CA PRO A 368 -3.76 12.43 6.25
C PRO A 368 -4.74 11.53 6.99
N ILE A 369 -6.01 11.47 6.52
CA ILE A 369 -7.03 10.60 7.10
C ILE A 369 -6.69 9.13 6.83
N GLY A 370 -6.25 8.77 5.62
CA GLY A 370 -5.80 7.42 5.30
C GLY A 370 -4.63 6.95 6.17
N ALA A 371 -3.56 7.75 6.28
CA ALA A 371 -2.42 7.41 7.14
C ALA A 371 -2.80 7.35 8.63
N ALA A 372 -3.66 8.26 9.10
CA ALA A 372 -4.15 8.24 10.48
C ALA A 372 -5.04 7.02 10.73
N ALA A 373 -5.95 6.68 9.82
CA ALA A 373 -6.79 5.49 9.93
C ALA A 373 -5.96 4.22 10.10
N PHE A 374 -4.88 4.08 9.31
CA PHE A 374 -3.98 2.94 9.44
C PHE A 374 -3.27 2.92 10.81
N ASN A 375 -2.61 4.01 11.20
CA ASN A 375 -1.91 4.09 12.49
C ASN A 375 -2.87 3.86 13.69
N ASN A 376 -4.10 4.39 13.62
CA ASN A 376 -5.10 4.28 14.68
C ASN A 376 -5.61 2.84 14.82
N GLU A 377 -6.03 2.22 13.72
CA GLU A 377 -6.62 0.88 13.74
C GLU A 377 -5.55 -0.20 13.99
N PHE A 378 -4.33 -0.02 13.51
CA PHE A 378 -3.18 -0.86 13.88
C PHE A 378 -2.77 -0.68 15.36
N GLY A 379 -2.86 0.56 15.87
CA GLY A 379 -2.53 0.92 17.25
C GLY A 379 -1.07 1.35 17.44
N ARG A 380 -0.56 2.23 16.57
CA ARG A 380 0.73 2.93 16.71
C ARG A 380 0.51 4.44 16.81
N PRO A 381 1.05 5.16 17.81
CA PRO A 381 0.88 6.61 17.91
C PRO A 381 1.72 7.34 16.86
N ALA A 382 1.16 8.37 16.22
CA ALA A 382 1.84 9.23 15.25
C ALA A 382 2.28 10.55 15.93
N ILE A 383 3.56 10.63 16.30
CA ILE A 383 4.06 11.66 17.24
C ILE A 383 4.99 12.71 16.61
N ASN A 384 5.26 12.61 15.31
CA ASN A 384 6.10 13.57 14.59
C ASN A 384 5.65 13.70 13.13
N GLY A 385 6.11 14.74 12.44
CA GLY A 385 5.77 14.91 11.03
C GLY A 385 6.11 16.29 10.46
N TYR A 386 5.83 16.46 9.17
CA TYR A 386 5.97 17.75 8.49
C TYR A 386 4.87 17.93 7.44
N PHE A 387 4.59 19.18 7.10
CA PHE A 387 3.71 19.54 5.99
C PHE A 387 4.26 20.77 5.28
N ARG A 388 4.45 20.66 3.96
CA ARG A 388 4.97 21.71 3.09
C ARG A 388 4.06 21.92 1.89
N THR A 389 3.80 23.18 1.57
CA THR A 389 3.25 23.60 0.28
C THR A 389 4.31 24.32 -0.51
N PHE A 390 4.49 23.96 -1.78
CA PHE A 390 5.34 24.70 -2.71
C PHE A 390 4.87 24.47 -4.15
N GLU A 391 4.54 25.55 -4.84
CA GLU A 391 4.26 25.59 -6.26
C GLU A 391 4.45 27.03 -6.72
N GLU A 392 5.46 27.27 -7.54
CA GLU A 392 5.77 28.61 -8.02
C GLU A 392 6.50 28.56 -9.37
N LYS A 393 6.29 29.60 -10.18
CA LYS A 393 7.08 29.87 -11.38
C LYS A 393 8.40 30.54 -10.99
N VAL A 394 9.48 29.79 -11.01
CA VAL A 394 10.81 30.23 -10.58
C VAL A 394 11.80 30.25 -11.75
N PRO A 395 12.87 31.07 -11.70
CA PRO A 395 13.98 30.97 -12.64
C PRO A 395 14.63 29.58 -12.57
N GLY A 396 14.90 28.99 -13.73
CA GLY A 396 15.58 27.72 -13.87
C GLY A 396 16.53 27.70 -15.07
N PRO A 397 17.29 26.61 -15.25
CA PRO A 397 18.23 26.46 -16.36
C PRO A 397 17.63 26.61 -17.76
N SER A 398 16.36 26.23 -17.94
CA SER A 398 15.66 26.31 -19.23
C SER A 398 14.79 27.58 -19.34
N GLY A 399 15.03 28.58 -18.50
CA GLY A 399 14.17 29.76 -18.35
C GLY A 399 13.24 29.63 -17.16
N ALA A 400 12.13 30.37 -17.16
CA ALA A 400 11.16 30.31 -16.07
C ALA A 400 10.40 28.97 -16.10
N GLU A 401 10.45 28.23 -14.99
CA GLU A 401 9.89 26.89 -14.86
C GLU A 401 8.93 26.84 -13.66
N VAL A 402 7.84 26.09 -13.79
CA VAL A 402 6.97 25.80 -12.65
C VAL A 402 7.59 24.66 -11.85
N ARG A 403 7.85 24.89 -10.56
CA ARG A 403 8.39 23.90 -9.63
C ARG A 403 7.39 23.70 -8.50
N GLY A 404 7.05 22.45 -8.20
CA GLY A 404 6.10 22.12 -7.15
C GLY A 404 5.90 20.62 -7.00
N TYR A 405 4.81 20.24 -6.33
CA TYR A 405 4.53 18.85 -5.94
C TYR A 405 3.15 18.39 -6.41
N HIS A 406 2.93 18.38 -7.74
CA HIS A 406 1.76 17.71 -8.33
C HIS A 406 1.79 16.19 -8.06
N LYS A 407 2.96 15.56 -8.21
CA LYS A 407 3.24 14.27 -7.55
C LYS A 407 3.66 14.63 -6.11
N PRO A 408 2.89 14.25 -5.09
CA PRO A 408 3.17 14.66 -3.73
C PRO A 408 4.39 13.93 -3.18
N ILE A 409 4.93 14.44 -2.07
CA ILE A 409 5.61 13.57 -1.12
C ILE A 409 4.55 13.09 -0.13
N MET A 410 4.32 11.79 -0.06
CA MET A 410 3.65 11.14 1.05
C MET A 410 4.69 10.26 1.73
N LEU A 411 5.12 10.66 2.92
CA LEU A 411 6.17 9.98 3.68
C LEU A 411 5.55 9.35 4.93
N ALA A 412 5.86 8.08 5.16
CA ALA A 412 5.59 7.38 6.39
C ALA A 412 6.92 6.92 6.99
N GLY A 413 7.04 6.99 8.30
CA GLY A 413 8.23 6.51 8.99
C GLY A 413 7.91 6.18 10.43
N GLY A 414 8.86 5.57 11.10
CA GLY A 414 8.64 5.15 12.46
C GLY A 414 9.86 4.58 13.13
N MET A 415 9.62 4.23 14.38
CA MET A 415 10.56 3.47 15.20
C MET A 415 9.84 2.32 15.88
N GLY A 416 10.58 1.26 16.11
CA GLY A 416 10.17 0.08 16.85
C GLY A 416 11.22 -0.32 17.87
N ASN A 417 10.95 -1.39 18.60
CA ASN A 417 11.93 -2.01 19.47
C ASN A 417 12.18 -3.46 19.05
N ILE A 418 13.43 -3.89 19.03
CA ILE A 418 13.86 -5.29 18.78
C ILE A 418 14.67 -5.85 19.97
N ARG A 419 14.72 -7.17 20.12
CA ARG A 419 15.60 -7.83 21.12
C ARG A 419 16.97 -8.04 20.49
N ARG A 420 18.03 -7.83 21.27
CA ARG A 420 19.42 -7.98 20.77
C ARG A 420 19.69 -9.29 20.03
N PRO A 421 19.24 -10.47 20.50
CA PRO A 421 19.49 -11.74 19.79
C PRO A 421 18.69 -11.91 18.49
N ASP A 422 17.61 -11.14 18.29
CA ASP A 422 16.74 -11.24 17.12
C ASP A 422 17.11 -10.23 16.02
N VAL A 423 18.18 -9.44 16.19
CA VAL A 423 18.62 -8.43 15.21
C VAL A 423 19.12 -9.06 13.91
N GLU A 424 19.83 -10.18 13.99
CA GLU A 424 20.35 -10.88 12.82
C GLU A 424 19.33 -11.92 12.33
N LYS A 425 19.14 -11.98 11.01
CA LYS A 425 18.41 -13.09 10.37
C LYS A 425 19.27 -14.36 10.43
N ASN A 426 18.62 -15.50 10.63
CA ASN A 426 19.31 -16.79 10.60
C ASN A 426 19.41 -17.31 9.17
N GLU A 427 20.43 -18.14 8.91
CA GLU A 427 20.47 -18.92 7.67
C GLU A 427 19.26 -19.84 7.56
N ILE A 428 18.74 -20.01 6.35
CA ILE A 428 17.60 -20.89 6.04
C ILE A 428 18.12 -22.26 5.58
N PRO A 429 17.93 -23.35 6.34
CA PRO A 429 18.25 -24.70 5.89
C PRO A 429 17.33 -25.18 4.75
N PRO A 430 17.79 -26.09 3.88
CA PRO A 430 16.90 -26.81 2.96
C PRO A 430 15.78 -27.55 3.71
N GLY A 431 14.56 -27.54 3.17
CA GLY A 431 13.36 -28.11 3.78
C GLY A 431 12.66 -27.19 4.79
N THR A 432 13.18 -25.97 5.02
CA THR A 432 12.51 -24.96 5.85
C THR A 432 11.21 -24.52 5.17
N GLN A 433 10.14 -24.49 5.94
CA GLN A 433 8.81 -24.13 5.44
C GLN A 433 8.73 -22.62 5.20
N ILE A 434 8.25 -22.24 4.02
CA ILE A 434 8.03 -20.85 3.64
C ILE A 434 6.54 -20.54 3.75
N VAL A 435 6.22 -19.51 4.52
CA VAL A 435 4.87 -19.19 4.96
C VAL A 435 4.50 -17.76 4.58
N VAL A 436 3.35 -17.61 3.93
CA VAL A 436 2.70 -16.30 3.80
C VAL A 436 1.84 -16.10 5.04
N LEU A 437 2.05 -14.99 5.76
CA LEU A 437 1.24 -14.58 6.91
C LEU A 437 0.45 -13.32 6.54
N GLY A 438 -0.86 -13.33 6.79
CA GLY A 438 -1.72 -12.16 6.67
C GLY A 438 -2.80 -12.27 5.59
N GLY A 439 -3.10 -11.15 4.94
CA GLY A 439 -4.27 -11.01 4.06
C GLY A 439 -4.21 -11.89 2.80
N PRO A 440 -5.37 -12.32 2.25
CA PRO A 440 -5.43 -13.02 0.98
C PRO A 440 -5.08 -12.11 -0.20
N SER A 441 -4.62 -12.74 -1.28
CA SER A 441 -4.34 -12.07 -2.55
C SER A 441 -5.63 -11.53 -3.19
N MET A 442 -5.49 -10.38 -3.84
CA MET A 442 -6.52 -9.65 -4.59
C MET A 442 -5.83 -8.95 -5.76
N LEU A 443 -6.54 -8.62 -6.82
CA LEU A 443 -5.95 -7.94 -7.99
C LEU A 443 -5.74 -6.44 -7.69
N ILE A 444 -4.69 -6.17 -6.92
CA ILE A 444 -4.34 -4.85 -6.38
C ILE A 444 -2.88 -4.56 -6.70
N GLY A 445 -2.58 -3.34 -7.15
CA GLY A 445 -1.19 -2.90 -7.27
C GLY A 445 -0.36 -3.63 -8.34
N LEU A 446 -0.99 -4.38 -9.26
CA LEU A 446 -0.24 -5.17 -10.23
C LEU A 446 0.69 -4.27 -11.05
N GLY A 447 2.00 -4.49 -10.90
CA GLY A 447 3.04 -3.73 -11.59
C GLY A 447 3.40 -2.39 -10.94
N GLY A 448 3.07 -2.17 -9.66
CA GLY A 448 3.31 -0.92 -8.93
C GLY A 448 4.78 -0.47 -8.92
N GLY A 449 5.74 -1.39 -8.81
CA GLY A 449 7.18 -1.09 -8.92
C GLY A 449 7.57 -0.46 -10.27
N ALA A 450 7.06 -1.00 -11.38
CA ALA A 450 7.25 -0.45 -12.72
C ALA A 450 6.51 0.90 -12.90
N ALA A 451 5.25 0.99 -12.46
CA ALA A 451 4.44 2.20 -12.57
C ALA A 451 5.03 3.38 -11.77
N SER A 452 5.53 3.13 -10.55
CA SER A 452 6.14 4.14 -9.68
C SER A 452 7.46 4.70 -10.22
N SER A 453 8.17 3.90 -11.04
CA SER A 453 9.42 4.24 -11.71
C SER A 453 9.23 5.20 -12.91
N MET A 454 8.00 5.38 -13.39
CA MET A 454 7.68 6.28 -14.50
C MET A 454 7.34 7.72 -14.07
N THR A 455 7.53 8.68 -14.97
CA THR A 455 7.11 10.07 -14.76
C THR A 455 5.58 10.16 -14.82
N SER A 456 4.94 10.70 -13.78
CA SER A 456 3.48 10.94 -13.72
C SER A 456 3.05 11.79 -14.91
N GLY A 457 2.49 11.18 -15.95
CA GLY A 457 2.41 11.90 -17.24
C GLY A 457 1.70 11.17 -18.37
N LYS A 458 2.08 9.91 -18.57
CA LYS A 458 1.97 9.22 -19.86
C LYS A 458 1.31 7.82 -19.78
N SER A 459 0.59 7.50 -18.70
CA SER A 459 -0.11 6.22 -18.49
C SER A 459 -1.49 6.16 -19.17
N SER A 460 -1.97 4.94 -19.45
CA SER A 460 -3.35 4.62 -19.85
C SER A 460 -4.28 4.51 -18.64
N GLU A 461 -5.61 4.61 -18.82
CA GLU A 461 -6.59 4.56 -17.71
C GLU A 461 -6.52 3.25 -16.90
N ASN A 462 -6.22 2.11 -17.54
CA ASN A 462 -6.06 0.82 -16.86
C ASN A 462 -4.87 0.82 -15.86
N LEU A 463 -3.79 1.55 -16.16
CA LEU A 463 -2.63 1.69 -15.26
C LEU A 463 -2.98 2.54 -14.02
N ASP A 464 -3.94 3.46 -14.14
CA ASP A 464 -4.36 4.29 -13.01
C ASP A 464 -5.19 3.47 -12.00
N PHE A 465 -5.99 2.49 -12.45
CA PHE A 465 -6.67 1.53 -11.54
C PHE A 465 -5.69 0.60 -10.82
N ALA A 466 -4.64 0.12 -11.51
CA ALA A 466 -3.58 -0.66 -10.88
C ALA A 466 -2.85 0.14 -9.78
N SER A 467 -2.92 1.47 -9.81
CA SER A 467 -2.31 2.34 -8.79
C SER A 467 -3.20 2.57 -7.56
N VAL A 468 -4.46 2.09 -7.58
CA VAL A 468 -5.38 2.19 -6.44
C VAL A 468 -5.05 1.10 -5.43
N GLN A 469 -4.58 1.54 -4.27
CA GLN A 469 -4.19 0.66 -3.17
C GLN A 469 -5.38 0.32 -2.25
N ARG A 470 -5.19 -0.62 -1.32
CA ARG A 470 -6.22 -1.03 -0.34
C ARG A 470 -5.55 -1.40 0.98
N GLY A 471 -5.91 -0.70 2.07
CA GLY A 471 -5.41 -1.03 3.41
C GLY A 471 -6.49 -1.65 4.31
N ASN A 472 -6.12 -2.70 5.06
CA ASN A 472 -6.91 -3.27 6.15
C ASN A 472 -6.06 -3.38 7.44
N PRO A 473 -5.94 -2.29 8.23
CA PRO A 473 -4.98 -2.22 9.33
C PRO A 473 -5.21 -3.26 10.45
N GLU A 474 -6.46 -3.70 10.64
CA GLU A 474 -6.81 -4.78 11.58
C GLU A 474 -6.13 -6.11 11.22
N MET A 475 -6.02 -6.44 9.93
CA MET A 475 -5.31 -7.63 9.44
C MET A 475 -3.83 -7.54 9.78
N GLU A 476 -3.21 -6.38 9.56
CA GLU A 476 -1.80 -6.18 9.90
C GLU A 476 -1.57 -6.22 11.42
N ARG A 477 -2.55 -5.79 12.22
CA ARG A 477 -2.50 -5.95 13.67
C ARG A 477 -2.53 -7.42 14.09
N ARG A 478 -3.36 -8.25 13.46
CA ARG A 478 -3.36 -9.71 13.69
C ARG A 478 -2.00 -10.33 13.36
N CYS A 479 -1.39 -9.93 12.25
CA CYS A 479 -0.03 -10.33 11.89
C CYS A 479 0.99 -9.92 12.96
N GLN A 480 0.94 -8.66 13.40
CA GLN A 480 1.85 -8.14 14.42
C GLN A 480 1.71 -8.87 15.75
N GLU A 481 0.52 -9.31 16.15
CA GLU A 481 0.36 -10.12 17.35
C GLU A 481 1.03 -11.50 17.21
N VAL A 482 0.97 -12.13 16.04
CA VAL A 482 1.71 -13.39 15.76
C VAL A 482 3.23 -13.15 15.84
N ILE A 483 3.73 -12.10 15.17
CA ILE A 483 5.15 -11.70 15.23
C ILE A 483 5.54 -11.42 16.68
N ASP A 484 4.68 -10.76 17.44
CA ASP A 484 4.89 -10.49 18.86
C ASP A 484 5.01 -11.75 19.69
N ARG A 485 4.11 -12.73 19.50
CA ARG A 485 4.22 -14.02 20.19
C ARG A 485 5.53 -14.73 19.84
N CYS A 486 5.96 -14.67 18.58
CA CYS A 486 7.20 -15.31 18.13
C CYS A 486 8.45 -14.75 18.83
N TRP A 487 8.69 -13.44 18.78
CA TRP A 487 9.89 -12.87 19.44
C TRP A 487 9.82 -12.96 20.98
N GLN A 488 8.61 -13.01 21.55
CA GLN A 488 8.40 -13.17 23.00
C GLN A 488 8.82 -14.56 23.52
N LEU A 489 8.93 -15.57 22.65
CA LEU A 489 9.50 -16.89 22.97
C LEU A 489 11.02 -16.86 23.16
N GLY A 490 11.70 -15.77 22.75
CA GLY A 490 13.15 -15.61 22.92
C GLY A 490 13.94 -16.64 22.13
N GLU A 491 14.77 -17.44 22.80
CA GLU A 491 15.55 -18.50 22.15
C GLU A 491 14.67 -19.53 21.42
N GLU A 492 13.39 -19.63 21.80
CA GLU A 492 12.42 -20.51 21.17
C GLU A 492 11.63 -19.85 20.03
N ASN A 493 12.02 -18.66 19.58
CA ASN A 493 11.40 -17.97 18.46
C ASN A 493 11.42 -18.85 17.18
N PRO A 494 10.25 -19.24 16.62
CA PRO A 494 10.18 -20.14 15.47
C PRO A 494 10.57 -19.48 14.14
N ILE A 495 10.63 -18.14 14.10
CA ILE A 495 11.00 -17.38 12.92
C ILE A 495 12.51 -17.53 12.68
N VAL A 496 12.87 -18.09 11.53
CA VAL A 496 14.26 -18.16 11.04
C VAL A 496 14.61 -16.85 10.32
N SER A 497 13.71 -16.42 9.45
CA SER A 497 13.79 -15.18 8.68
C SER A 497 12.37 -14.68 8.40
N ILE A 498 12.21 -13.37 8.30
CA ILE A 498 10.95 -12.70 7.95
C ILE A 498 11.26 -11.54 7.01
N HIS A 499 10.35 -11.27 6.08
CA HIS A 499 10.41 -10.13 5.16
C HIS A 499 8.99 -9.61 4.92
N ASP A 500 8.85 -8.31 4.64
CA ASP A 500 7.59 -7.74 4.23
C ASP A 500 7.21 -8.21 2.81
N VAL A 501 5.93 -8.09 2.46
CA VAL A 501 5.47 -8.17 1.07
C VAL A 501 5.02 -6.77 0.64
N GLY A 502 5.76 -6.21 -0.32
CA GLY A 502 5.58 -4.86 -0.85
C GLY A 502 5.51 -4.85 -2.37
N ALA A 503 6.37 -4.03 -3.01
CA ALA A 503 6.43 -3.90 -4.46
C ALA A 503 6.76 -5.23 -5.14
N GLY A 504 6.00 -5.58 -6.19
CA GLY A 504 6.09 -6.87 -6.88
C GLY A 504 5.50 -8.07 -6.12
N GLY A 505 4.96 -7.89 -4.91
CA GLY A 505 4.27 -8.96 -4.19
C GLY A 505 5.15 -10.15 -3.83
N LEU A 506 4.58 -11.36 -3.93
CA LEU A 506 5.31 -12.60 -3.66
C LEU A 506 6.44 -12.83 -4.67
N SER A 507 6.28 -12.29 -5.88
CA SER A 507 7.30 -12.38 -6.93
C SER A 507 8.63 -11.71 -6.58
N ASN A 508 8.63 -10.75 -5.66
CA ASN A 508 9.86 -10.17 -5.12
C ASN A 508 10.22 -10.80 -3.76
N ALA A 509 9.25 -10.84 -2.84
CA ALA A 509 9.49 -11.23 -1.45
C ALA A 509 9.94 -12.70 -1.30
N VAL A 510 9.36 -13.63 -2.08
CA VAL A 510 9.71 -15.06 -2.01
C VAL A 510 11.12 -15.32 -2.56
N PRO A 511 11.48 -14.82 -3.76
CA PRO A 511 12.86 -14.99 -4.23
C PRO A 511 13.89 -14.30 -3.34
N GLU A 512 13.61 -13.10 -2.81
CA GLU A 512 14.53 -12.39 -1.90
C GLU A 512 14.85 -13.21 -0.64
N ILE A 513 13.83 -13.70 0.07
CA ILE A 513 14.06 -14.40 1.34
C ILE A 513 14.88 -15.68 1.18
N VAL A 514 14.71 -16.43 0.08
CA VAL A 514 15.51 -17.65 -0.18
C VAL A 514 16.89 -17.30 -0.75
N ASN A 515 16.99 -16.28 -1.61
CA ASN A 515 18.24 -15.86 -2.23
C ASN A 515 19.25 -15.30 -1.23
N ASP A 516 18.78 -14.56 -0.21
CA ASP A 516 19.62 -14.00 0.85
C ASP A 516 20.41 -15.08 1.62
N CYS A 517 19.92 -16.33 1.60
CA CYS A 517 20.57 -17.49 2.19
C CYS A 517 21.23 -18.42 1.14
N GLY A 518 21.35 -17.98 -0.11
CA GLY A 518 21.89 -18.79 -1.21
C GLY A 518 21.07 -20.04 -1.50
N ARG A 519 19.75 -19.99 -1.32
CA ARG A 519 18.80 -21.10 -1.54
C ARG A 519 17.94 -20.84 -2.78
N GLY A 520 17.32 -21.90 -3.29
CA GLY A 520 16.15 -21.80 -4.16
C GLY A 520 14.88 -22.14 -3.39
N GLY A 521 13.80 -22.44 -4.10
CA GLY A 521 12.58 -22.90 -3.46
C GLY A 521 11.60 -23.58 -4.41
N LYS A 522 10.76 -24.44 -3.83
CA LYS A 522 9.66 -25.11 -4.52
C LYS A 522 8.36 -24.70 -3.86
N PHE A 523 7.45 -24.16 -4.66
CA PHE A 523 6.20 -23.56 -4.19
C PHE A 523 5.00 -24.10 -4.96
N GLU A 524 3.83 -24.08 -4.33
CA GLU A 524 2.56 -24.44 -4.95
C GLU A 524 1.63 -23.23 -4.98
N LEU A 525 1.32 -22.73 -6.18
CA LEU A 525 0.54 -21.53 -6.40
C LEU A 525 -0.84 -21.61 -5.71
N ARG A 526 -1.49 -22.77 -5.75
CA ARG A 526 -2.86 -22.94 -5.23
C ARG A 526 -2.95 -23.04 -3.71
N THR A 527 -1.81 -22.98 -3.01
CA THR A 527 -1.79 -22.83 -1.54
C THR A 527 -1.81 -21.36 -1.10
N VAL A 528 -1.50 -20.41 -1.99
CA VAL A 528 -1.52 -18.98 -1.68
C VAL A 528 -2.97 -18.56 -1.39
N PRO A 529 -3.25 -17.93 -0.22
CA PRO A 529 -4.59 -17.42 0.08
C PRO A 529 -5.02 -16.41 -0.98
N ASN A 530 -6.24 -16.56 -1.52
CA ASN A 530 -6.74 -15.79 -2.64
C ASN A 530 -8.25 -15.56 -2.51
N ASP A 531 -8.68 -14.29 -2.45
CA ASP A 531 -10.09 -13.90 -2.39
C ASP A 531 -10.68 -13.62 -3.80
N GLU A 532 -9.85 -13.68 -4.85
CA GLU A 532 -10.23 -13.51 -6.25
C GLU A 532 -9.85 -14.75 -7.08
N PRO A 533 -10.66 -15.82 -7.03
CA PRO A 533 -10.31 -17.13 -7.61
C PRO A 533 -10.10 -17.11 -9.13
N GLY A 534 -10.61 -16.10 -9.83
CA GLY A 534 -10.40 -15.92 -11.27
C GLY A 534 -9.00 -15.48 -11.68
N MET A 535 -8.14 -15.07 -10.72
CA MET A 535 -6.81 -14.56 -11.02
C MET A 535 -5.92 -15.60 -11.72
N SER A 536 -5.17 -15.12 -12.72
CA SER A 536 -4.11 -15.86 -13.38
C SER A 536 -2.92 -16.14 -12.45
N PRO A 537 -2.01 -17.06 -12.81
CA PRO A 537 -0.77 -17.26 -12.07
C PRO A 537 0.05 -15.98 -11.89
N LEU A 538 0.16 -15.16 -12.95
CA LEU A 538 0.83 -13.85 -12.90
C LEU A 538 0.22 -12.98 -11.80
N GLU A 539 -1.10 -12.86 -11.79
CA GLU A 539 -1.82 -11.99 -10.85
C GLU A 539 -1.68 -12.50 -9.41
N ILE A 540 -1.80 -13.81 -9.16
CA ILE A 540 -1.63 -14.40 -7.82
C ILE A 540 -0.23 -14.13 -7.26
N TRP A 541 0.78 -14.21 -8.11
CA TRP A 541 2.18 -14.09 -7.68
C TRP A 541 2.66 -12.63 -7.59
N CYS A 542 2.19 -11.76 -8.48
CA CYS A 542 2.73 -10.40 -8.67
C CYS A 542 1.83 -9.28 -8.13
N ASN A 543 0.63 -9.58 -7.60
CA ASN A 543 -0.20 -8.56 -6.95
C ASN A 543 0.48 -7.99 -5.70
N GLU A 544 0.23 -6.72 -5.44
CA GLU A 544 0.70 -5.98 -4.26
C GLU A 544 -0.43 -5.83 -3.23
N ALA A 545 -1.25 -6.87 -3.05
CA ALA A 545 -2.18 -6.93 -1.93
C ALA A 545 -1.43 -6.76 -0.61
N GLN A 546 -2.04 -6.01 0.31
CA GLN A 546 -1.40 -5.48 1.50
C GLN A 546 -1.51 -6.44 2.70
N GLU A 547 -0.90 -6.04 3.83
CA GLU A 547 -0.94 -6.79 5.09
C GLU A 547 -0.41 -8.22 4.98
N ARG A 548 0.66 -8.42 4.20
CA ARG A 548 1.31 -9.71 3.99
C ARG A 548 2.79 -9.68 4.39
N TYR A 549 3.25 -10.79 4.95
CA TYR A 549 4.63 -11.07 5.29
C TYR A 549 5.01 -12.43 4.73
N ILE A 550 6.29 -12.60 4.38
CA ILE A 550 6.86 -13.90 4.06
C ILE A 550 7.80 -14.33 5.18
N LEU A 551 7.65 -15.56 5.67
CA LEU A 551 8.42 -16.08 6.79
C LEU A 551 9.04 -17.42 6.42
N ALA A 552 10.29 -17.61 6.81
CA ALA A 552 10.90 -18.92 6.93
C ALA A 552 10.71 -19.41 8.36
N ILE A 553 9.93 -20.49 8.53
CA ILE A 553 9.58 -21.05 9.85
C ILE A 553 10.30 -22.37 10.04
N SER A 554 10.90 -22.55 11.23
CA SER A 554 11.53 -23.82 11.60
C SER A 554 10.53 -24.97 11.47
N THR A 555 10.89 -25.98 10.67
CA THR A 555 10.03 -27.15 10.38
C THR A 555 9.61 -27.89 11.65
N GLU A 556 10.48 -27.92 12.67
CA GLU A 556 10.18 -28.58 13.96
C GLU A 556 9.15 -27.82 14.80
N ARG A 557 8.92 -26.54 14.51
CA ARG A 557 8.02 -25.64 15.27
C ARG A 557 6.85 -25.12 14.45
N ILE A 558 6.58 -25.70 13.28
CA ILE A 558 5.48 -25.25 12.43
C ILE A 558 4.14 -25.36 13.15
N GLU A 559 3.86 -26.46 13.85
CA GLU A 559 2.61 -26.65 14.61
C GLU A 559 2.44 -25.58 15.71
N GLU A 560 3.53 -25.19 16.38
CA GLU A 560 3.52 -24.11 17.36
C GLU A 560 3.16 -22.78 16.68
N PHE A 561 3.76 -22.46 15.55
CA PHE A 561 3.44 -21.27 14.77
C PHE A 561 1.98 -21.24 14.30
N GLN A 562 1.45 -22.37 13.84
CA GLN A 562 0.05 -22.51 13.44
C GLN A 562 -0.90 -22.20 14.59
N ALA A 563 -0.62 -22.73 15.79
CA ALA A 563 -1.41 -22.46 16.99
C ALA A 563 -1.37 -20.97 17.40
N LEU A 564 -0.24 -20.29 17.20
CA LEU A 564 -0.15 -18.84 17.40
C LEU A 564 -1.06 -18.09 16.41
N CYS A 565 -1.04 -18.45 15.13
CA CYS A 565 -1.88 -17.84 14.11
C CYS A 565 -3.37 -18.05 14.40
N GLU A 566 -3.79 -19.27 14.72
CA GLU A 566 -5.18 -19.59 15.08
C GLU A 566 -5.66 -18.79 16.30
N ARG A 567 -4.81 -18.66 17.33
CA ARG A 567 -5.12 -17.88 18.52
C ARG A 567 -5.36 -16.42 18.20
N GLU A 568 -4.52 -15.80 17.37
CA GLU A 568 -4.65 -14.40 16.97
C GLU A 568 -5.62 -14.22 15.79
N ARG A 569 -6.21 -15.30 15.27
CA ARG A 569 -7.05 -15.34 14.07
C ARG A 569 -6.32 -14.77 12.86
N CYS A 570 -4.99 -14.90 12.79
CA CYS A 570 -4.23 -14.43 11.64
C CYS A 570 -4.24 -15.51 10.55
N PRO A 571 -4.71 -15.21 9.32
CA PRO A 571 -4.59 -16.16 8.22
C PRO A 571 -3.10 -16.39 7.89
N TYR A 572 -2.79 -17.61 7.49
CA TYR A 572 -1.47 -17.99 7.05
C TYR A 572 -1.58 -19.17 6.06
N ALA A 573 -0.55 -19.37 5.24
CA ALA A 573 -0.42 -20.56 4.42
C ALA A 573 1.04 -20.95 4.26
N VAL A 574 1.33 -22.24 4.42
CA VAL A 574 2.61 -22.82 4.00
C VAL A 574 2.55 -22.96 2.48
N ILE A 575 3.35 -22.19 1.76
CA ILE A 575 3.29 -22.12 0.30
C ILE A 575 4.35 -22.97 -0.40
N GLY A 576 5.33 -23.47 0.35
CA GLY A 576 6.43 -24.24 -0.19
C GLY A 576 7.58 -24.39 0.79
N GLU A 577 8.74 -24.78 0.27
CA GLU A 577 9.95 -25.00 1.04
C GLU A 577 11.20 -24.48 0.34
N ALA A 578 12.20 -24.09 1.15
CA ALA A 578 13.51 -23.72 0.65
C ALA A 578 14.29 -24.95 0.17
N THR A 579 15.00 -24.83 -0.94
CA THR A 579 15.80 -25.93 -1.52
C THR A 579 17.30 -25.66 -1.50
N GLN A 580 18.10 -26.72 -1.50
CA GLN A 580 19.56 -26.61 -1.64
C GLN A 580 19.97 -26.13 -3.04
N GLU A 581 19.25 -26.56 -4.07
CA GLU A 581 19.41 -26.11 -5.45
C GLU A 581 18.88 -24.68 -5.60
N GLN A 582 19.65 -23.81 -6.25
CA GLN A 582 19.30 -22.41 -6.50
C GLN A 582 18.40 -22.27 -7.73
N GLN A 583 17.24 -22.93 -7.65
CA GLN A 583 16.19 -22.86 -8.66
C GLN A 583 14.87 -22.48 -7.98
N LEU A 584 14.12 -21.59 -8.62
CA LEU A 584 12.79 -21.18 -8.22
C LEU A 584 11.78 -21.94 -9.08
N VAL A 585 10.99 -22.78 -8.42
CA VAL A 585 9.92 -23.53 -9.07
C VAL A 585 8.60 -23.19 -8.40
N VAL A 586 7.62 -22.77 -9.19
CA VAL A 586 6.23 -22.59 -8.76
C VAL A 586 5.38 -23.52 -9.60
N GLY A 587 4.74 -24.50 -8.94
CA GLY A 587 3.76 -25.40 -9.55
C GLY A 587 2.35 -24.83 -9.48
N ASP A 588 1.49 -25.26 -10.39
CA ASP A 588 0.04 -25.00 -10.34
C ASP A 588 -0.72 -26.31 -10.47
N GLY A 589 -1.19 -26.83 -9.33
CA GLY A 589 -1.95 -28.07 -9.28
C GLY A 589 -3.33 -28.01 -9.96
N HIS A 590 -3.88 -26.82 -10.24
CA HIS A 590 -5.15 -26.67 -10.95
C HIS A 590 -4.98 -26.91 -12.46
N PHE A 591 -3.89 -26.41 -13.05
CA PHE A 591 -3.60 -26.57 -14.48
C PHE A 591 -2.58 -27.69 -14.80
N ASP A 592 -2.07 -28.37 -13.77
CA ASP A 592 -1.06 -29.43 -13.90
C ASP A 592 0.18 -28.96 -14.70
N ASN A 593 0.69 -27.77 -14.34
CA ASN A 593 1.84 -27.15 -15.02
C ASN A 593 2.75 -26.41 -14.02
N SER A 594 3.80 -25.77 -14.54
CA SER A 594 4.75 -24.97 -13.75
C SER A 594 4.82 -23.55 -14.29
N PRO A 595 4.09 -22.58 -13.69
CA PRO A 595 4.15 -21.19 -14.12
C PRO A 595 5.55 -20.57 -14.03
N ILE A 596 6.38 -20.99 -13.07
CA ILE A 596 7.78 -20.56 -12.95
C ILE A 596 8.67 -21.78 -12.83
N ASP A 597 9.72 -21.83 -13.65
CA ASP A 597 10.83 -22.76 -13.49
C ASP A 597 12.15 -22.08 -13.91
N LEU A 598 12.70 -21.28 -13.00
CA LEU A 598 13.82 -20.38 -13.29
C LEU A 598 15.02 -20.60 -12.37
N PRO A 599 16.24 -20.69 -12.93
CA PRO A 599 17.45 -20.50 -12.15
C PRO A 599 17.47 -19.14 -11.46
N MET A 600 17.92 -19.10 -10.20
CA MET A 600 17.94 -17.86 -9.41
C MET A 600 18.88 -16.80 -10.00
N ASP A 601 19.95 -17.22 -10.68
CA ASP A 601 20.89 -16.34 -11.36
C ASP A 601 20.31 -15.67 -12.61
N VAL A 602 19.31 -16.28 -13.26
CA VAL A 602 18.56 -15.63 -14.35
C VAL A 602 17.71 -14.49 -13.81
N LEU A 603 17.01 -14.70 -12.68
CA LEU A 603 16.16 -13.69 -12.06
C LEU A 603 16.96 -12.52 -11.45
N PHE A 604 18.02 -12.85 -10.70
CA PHE A 604 18.85 -11.86 -10.00
C PHE A 604 20.10 -11.42 -10.77
N GLY A 605 20.30 -11.96 -11.98
CA GLY A 605 21.37 -11.60 -12.87
C GLY A 605 21.43 -10.10 -13.14
N LYS A 606 22.62 -9.63 -13.48
CA LYS A 606 22.90 -8.19 -13.58
C LYS A 606 22.95 -7.78 -15.05
N PRO A 607 21.98 -6.99 -15.56
CA PRO A 607 22.25 -6.15 -16.71
C PRO A 607 23.43 -5.20 -16.40
N PRO A 608 24.12 -4.65 -17.42
CA PRO A 608 25.24 -3.73 -17.23
C PRO A 608 24.93 -2.62 -16.22
N LYS A 609 25.93 -2.27 -15.41
CA LYS A 609 25.78 -1.19 -14.43
C LYS A 609 25.43 0.13 -15.15
N MET A 610 24.41 0.82 -14.67
CA MET A 610 24.00 2.12 -15.23
C MET A 610 25.15 3.13 -15.13
N LEU A 611 25.45 3.81 -16.23
CA LEU A 611 26.36 4.95 -16.28
C LEU A 611 25.56 6.22 -16.55
N ARG A 612 25.70 7.23 -15.68
CA ARG A 612 25.05 8.53 -15.84
C ARG A 612 26.08 9.62 -16.15
N GLU A 613 26.05 10.12 -17.37
CA GLU A 613 26.80 11.31 -17.77
C GLU A 613 25.91 12.55 -17.63
N VAL A 614 26.31 13.48 -16.77
CA VAL A 614 25.57 14.71 -16.47
C VAL A 614 26.49 15.92 -16.43
N LYS A 615 25.89 17.12 -16.52
CA LYS A 615 26.59 18.40 -16.46
C LYS A 615 25.91 19.34 -15.49
N HIS A 616 26.68 20.17 -14.80
CA HIS A 616 26.12 21.25 -14.01
C HIS A 616 25.37 22.23 -14.91
N GLN A 617 24.14 22.52 -14.53
CA GLN A 617 23.36 23.58 -15.13
C GLN A 617 23.33 24.77 -14.17
N THR A 618 23.68 25.95 -14.69
CA THR A 618 23.64 27.20 -13.93
C THR A 618 22.60 28.13 -14.55
N PHE A 619 22.01 28.97 -13.73
CA PHE A 619 21.07 30.00 -14.15
C PHE A 619 21.22 31.22 -13.24
N HIS A 620 20.74 32.36 -13.70
CA HIS A 620 20.73 33.58 -12.90
C HIS A 620 19.72 33.47 -11.75
N LYS A 621 20.21 33.60 -10.52
CA LYS A 621 19.39 33.64 -9.31
C LYS A 621 19.15 35.11 -8.97
N PRO A 622 17.92 35.64 -9.07
CA PRO A 622 17.65 37.03 -8.73
C PRO A 622 17.98 37.29 -7.25
N GLU A 623 18.47 38.49 -6.95
CA GLU A 623 18.63 38.93 -5.57
C GLU A 623 17.25 39.05 -4.90
N PHE A 624 17.20 38.81 -3.59
CA PHE A 624 15.95 38.92 -2.85
C PHE A 624 15.62 40.40 -2.61
N GLU A 625 14.64 40.91 -3.36
CA GLU A 625 14.19 42.29 -3.26
C GLU A 625 13.32 42.50 -2.01
N THR A 626 13.76 43.37 -1.12
CA THR A 626 13.08 43.65 0.17
C THR A 626 12.41 45.02 0.22
N ALA A 627 12.66 45.88 -0.77
CA ALA A 627 12.27 47.29 -0.73
C ALA A 627 10.74 47.51 -0.68
N GLU A 628 9.97 46.59 -1.27
CA GLU A 628 8.50 46.66 -1.33
C GLU A 628 7.80 45.79 -0.27
N ILE A 629 8.57 45.13 0.61
CA ILE A 629 8.00 44.23 1.62
C ILE A 629 7.60 45.03 2.86
N ASP A 630 6.29 45.17 3.10
CA ASP A 630 5.78 45.60 4.41
C ASP A 630 5.94 44.46 5.43
N LEU A 631 6.59 44.75 6.57
CA LEU A 631 6.88 43.74 7.58
C LEU A 631 5.61 43.17 8.24
N SER A 632 4.59 44.00 8.46
CA SER A 632 3.35 43.55 9.10
C SER A 632 2.60 42.59 8.18
N GLU A 633 2.50 42.95 6.90
CA GLU A 633 1.94 42.08 5.87
C GLU A 633 2.75 40.79 5.71
N ALA A 634 4.08 40.87 5.68
CA ALA A 634 4.94 39.70 5.59
C ALA A 634 4.68 38.72 6.73
N ILE A 635 4.52 39.21 7.97
CA ILE A 635 4.17 38.37 9.12
C ILE A 635 2.83 37.67 8.89
N TYR A 636 1.78 38.38 8.46
CA TYR A 636 0.48 37.77 8.19
C TYR A 636 0.53 36.73 7.05
N ARG A 637 1.27 37.01 5.97
CA ARG A 637 1.45 36.07 4.86
C ARG A 637 2.20 34.82 5.29
N VAL A 638 3.30 34.98 6.03
CA VAL A 638 4.09 33.86 6.56
C VAL A 638 3.25 33.00 7.51
N LEU A 639 2.46 33.60 8.40
CA LEU A 639 1.58 32.84 9.31
C LEU A 639 0.44 32.11 8.58
N ARG A 640 0.05 32.57 7.39
CA ARG A 640 -0.96 31.91 6.52
C ARG A 640 -0.38 30.88 5.58
N LEU A 641 0.94 30.84 5.38
CA LEU A 641 1.59 29.80 4.58
C LEU A 641 1.35 28.44 5.26
N PRO A 642 0.71 27.45 4.60
CA PRO A 642 0.40 26.18 5.24
C PRO A 642 1.62 25.46 5.83
N THR A 643 2.81 25.66 5.23
CA THR A 643 4.10 25.18 5.78
C THR A 643 4.38 25.70 7.20
N VAL A 644 3.99 26.93 7.53
CA VAL A 644 4.24 27.59 8.83
C VAL A 644 3.03 27.56 9.75
N ALA A 645 1.82 27.62 9.21
CA ALA A 645 0.57 27.68 9.94
C ALA A 645 0.38 26.52 10.94
N ASN A 646 -0.61 26.64 11.84
CA ASN A 646 -0.99 25.59 12.76
C ASN A 646 -1.32 24.26 12.03
N LYS A 647 -0.90 23.13 12.61
CA LYS A 647 -1.02 21.78 12.03
C LYS A 647 -2.04 20.88 12.73
N SER A 648 -2.94 21.42 13.55
CA SER A 648 -3.87 20.64 14.37
C SER A 648 -4.70 19.65 13.56
N PHE A 649 -5.10 19.99 12.32
CA PHE A 649 -5.84 19.10 11.43
C PHE A 649 -5.07 17.82 11.04
N LEU A 650 -3.73 17.83 11.10
CA LEU A 650 -2.87 16.66 10.87
C LEU A 650 -2.54 15.90 12.16
N ILE A 651 -2.68 16.57 13.31
CA ILE A 651 -2.25 16.05 14.61
C ILE A 651 -3.39 15.33 15.31
N THR A 652 -4.59 15.92 15.38
CA THR A 652 -5.70 15.41 16.20
C THR A 652 -6.43 14.23 15.58
N ILE A 653 -6.21 13.97 14.29
CA ILE A 653 -6.79 12.84 13.57
C ILE A 653 -6.09 11.51 13.88
N GLY A 654 -4.82 11.57 14.30
CA GLY A 654 -4.02 10.40 14.69
C GLY A 654 -3.92 10.24 16.21
N ASP A 655 -3.92 8.99 16.67
CA ASP A 655 -3.65 8.64 18.06
C ASP A 655 -2.21 9.06 18.44
N ARG A 656 -2.04 9.53 19.68
CA ARG A 656 -0.76 10.00 20.24
C ARG A 656 -0.50 9.47 21.64
N SER A 657 -1.18 8.40 22.03
CA SER A 657 -1.24 7.91 23.41
C SER A 657 -1.24 6.39 23.54
N VAL A 658 -1.70 5.66 22.52
CA VAL A 658 -1.62 4.20 22.46
C VAL A 658 -0.17 3.75 22.69
N THR A 659 0.00 2.62 23.38
CA THR A 659 1.21 2.11 24.09
C THR A 659 1.43 2.62 25.52
N GLY A 660 0.98 3.83 25.87
CA GLY A 660 1.30 4.44 27.17
C GLY A 660 2.76 4.88 27.34
N LEU A 661 3.55 4.89 26.24
CA LEU A 661 4.99 5.19 26.25
C LEU A 661 5.33 6.56 25.62
N VAL A 662 4.33 7.36 25.25
CA VAL A 662 4.54 8.68 24.64
C VAL A 662 4.80 9.72 25.73
N ALA A 663 6.05 10.17 25.84
CA ALA A 663 6.44 11.22 26.79
C ALA A 663 6.24 12.65 26.25
N ARG A 664 6.40 12.84 24.93
CA ARG A 664 6.21 14.12 24.25
C ARG A 664 5.50 13.90 22.93
N ASP A 665 4.35 14.53 22.76
CA ASP A 665 3.64 14.66 21.49
C ASP A 665 3.76 16.08 20.92
N GLN A 666 3.13 16.32 19.77
CA GLN A 666 3.16 17.58 19.04
C GLN A 666 2.43 18.73 19.77
N MET A 667 1.46 18.44 20.64
CA MET A 667 0.75 19.47 21.41
C MET A 667 1.61 19.92 22.59
N VAL A 668 1.77 21.23 22.79
CA VAL A 668 2.63 21.79 23.86
C VAL A 668 1.85 22.81 24.68
N GLY A 669 1.92 22.69 26.01
CA GLY A 669 1.31 23.63 26.95
C GLY A 669 -0.02 23.15 27.55
N PRO A 670 -0.63 23.99 28.42
CA PRO A 670 -1.94 23.74 29.03
C PRO A 670 -3.12 23.73 28.05
#